data_AF-A0A1E2SIA6-F1
#
_entry.id   AF-A0A1E2SIA6-F1
#
_cell.length_a   1.000
_cell.length_b   1.000
_cell.length_c   1.000
_cell.angle_alpha   90.00
_cell.angle_beta   90.00
_cell.angle_gamma   90.00
#
_symmetry.space_group_name_H-M   'P 1'
#
loop_
_entity.id
_entity.type
_entity.pdbx_description
1 polymer ?
#
loop_
_entity_poly.entity_id
_entity_poly.type
_entity_poly.pdbx_seq_one_letter_code
_entity_poly.pdbx_strand_id
1 'polypeptide(L)'
;MLTGAGLWALPAQDAPGDRSAATGRYLSGSLIGLDTSLAASLDGQSAESNGTADQTNASGLKVGALGTVNLTTPGGLRLPLSLDDVGVVEQYASALRNASSMGASGLTSATGAIGAGITPAPGLAPGPLHLGLAQAVSSLGLPAATLNELAQLDLRIGVTADRAAQAAPGSPAGSSSIADTQLRFQSPTLAALAGAIRTQVGAVQTAVDNLSGPSGTLAAALKTLLLSGTLTTTASVSASTLLSAVSPLLSGTIADPAYPGVSIDLGTGTVTVDLDSLTTLEGLAPNTELLTGKVIDELGDRISGVAGSLFTHVENTLTTAIGGLSVTASVSRLDVQVVTVNSTIGALRSGSTSGIALAGAGLALSPDTVLSTLNGPLNSIGSLVTAIGPTVIAPVTDTLIPALEPVLSQVVSLTANSQSTAGGVFTETALRATVLPRGPALVLNVANASVGPNALAGPPTATGIAPAQGPAAGGTDVTLTGTGFTGATSVTFGGAPAAKMTVMDDTTIIATTPAHLPATVSIAVEHPNGDSSPDGFTFDAVPGAPVISDLAPGHGPAIGGTAVTLSGSEFTGTTAVTVDDVSVPFTVIDDSAIAITAPPHAAGNVPIVVTTPIGPTPSVVFTYDMGTTVDGMTPSSGPETGGTAVTITGGCFTDATGVLFGTTPATSFRVMTDATIAAVSPAGNGTAEIAVVGAAACGTGTLTGAFRYLDPDAPIIIPAGDATSTGVAAGHGAGRLAGTGSTTDGFALPAGIGLLMLACGGLIILRRTRRA
;
A
#
# COMPACT_ATOMS: atom_id res chain seq x y z
N MET A 1 -26.70 -5.77 -18.99
CA MET A 1 -25.31 -6.25 -19.08
C MET A 1 -24.52 -5.12 -19.72
N LEU A 2 -23.57 -4.42 -19.10
CA LEU A 2 -22.65 -4.75 -18.01
C LEU A 2 -22.77 -3.74 -16.85
N THR A 3 -22.84 -4.26 -15.64
CA THR A 3 -22.50 -3.57 -14.39
C THR A 3 -21.00 -3.74 -14.18
N GLY A 4 -20.20 -2.72 -14.47
CA GLY A 4 -18.83 -2.61 -14.02
C GLY A 4 -18.81 -1.69 -12.81
N ALA A 5 -18.81 -2.26 -11.61
CA ALA A 5 -18.63 -1.51 -10.37
C ALA A 5 -17.29 -0.77 -10.46
N GLY A 6 -17.34 0.55 -10.34
CA GLY A 6 -16.16 1.38 -10.24
C GLY A 6 -15.36 0.96 -9.02
N LEU A 7 -14.13 0.50 -9.25
CA LEU A 7 -13.06 0.67 -8.28
C LEU A 7 -12.92 2.18 -8.07
N TRP A 8 -13.53 2.68 -6.99
CA TRP A 8 -13.11 3.96 -6.44
C TRP A 8 -11.67 3.75 -5.97
N ALA A 9 -10.73 4.45 -6.59
CA ALA A 9 -9.39 4.60 -6.05
C ALA A 9 -9.56 5.23 -4.67
N LEU A 10 -9.40 4.41 -3.62
CA LEU A 10 -9.29 4.91 -2.26
C LEU A 10 -8.08 5.87 -2.25
N PRO A 11 -8.22 7.11 -1.77
CA PRO A 11 -7.06 7.96 -1.54
C PRO A 11 -6.12 7.22 -0.59
N ALA A 12 -4.81 7.23 -0.87
CA ALA A 12 -3.78 6.60 -0.06
C ALA A 12 -4.03 6.91 1.43
N GLN A 13 -4.53 5.93 2.18
CA GLN A 13 -4.70 6.02 3.62
C GLN A 13 -3.36 5.62 4.21
N ASP A 14 -2.80 6.49 5.07
CA ASP A 14 -1.58 6.22 5.82
C ASP A 14 -1.66 4.86 6.52
N ALA A 15 -0.89 3.87 6.05
CA ALA A 15 -0.99 2.53 6.61
C ALA A 15 0.39 1.88 6.81
N PRO A 16 0.59 1.19 7.95
CA PRO A 16 1.77 0.38 8.15
C PRO A 16 1.99 -0.61 6.99
N GLY A 17 3.23 -0.71 6.51
CA GLY A 17 3.63 -1.59 5.42
C GLY A 17 3.75 -0.91 4.05
N ASP A 18 3.18 0.28 3.87
CA ASP A 18 3.44 1.13 2.71
C ASP A 18 4.95 1.39 2.59
N ARG A 19 5.51 1.36 1.40
CA ARG A 19 6.93 1.62 1.17
C ARG A 19 7.10 2.83 0.29
N SER A 20 8.01 3.70 0.69
CA SER A 20 8.51 4.75 -0.16
C SER A 20 9.99 4.98 0.10
N ALA A 21 10.72 5.33 -0.96
CA ALA A 21 12.12 5.68 -0.86
C ALA A 21 12.43 6.82 -1.82
N ALA A 22 13.37 7.68 -1.43
CA ALA A 22 13.92 8.70 -2.29
C ALA A 22 15.40 8.92 -2.03
N THR A 23 16.12 9.35 -3.06
CA THR A 23 17.47 9.91 -2.92
C THR A 23 17.59 11.19 -3.72
N GLY A 24 18.42 12.11 -3.25
CA GLY A 24 18.85 13.31 -3.96
C GLY A 24 20.37 13.43 -3.84
N ARG A 25 21.07 13.37 -4.96
CA ARG A 25 22.53 13.37 -5.03
C ARG A 25 23.04 14.22 -6.18
N TYR A 26 23.81 15.26 -5.88
CA TYR A 26 24.27 16.18 -6.93
C TYR A 26 25.32 15.57 -7.87
N LEU A 27 26.26 14.77 -7.37
CA LEU A 27 27.27 14.08 -8.18
C LEU A 27 27.26 12.58 -7.92
N SER A 28 27.11 11.79 -8.99
CA SER A 28 27.15 10.32 -8.92
C SER A 28 27.72 9.70 -10.19
N GLY A 29 27.69 8.36 -10.28
CA GLY A 29 28.18 7.60 -11.44
C GLY A 29 29.49 6.86 -11.17
N SER A 30 29.90 6.05 -12.16
CA SER A 30 31.06 5.17 -12.03
C SER A 30 32.38 5.93 -11.90
N LEU A 31 32.47 7.15 -12.43
CA LEU A 31 33.69 7.95 -12.35
C LEU A 31 33.99 8.39 -10.91
N ILE A 32 32.94 8.66 -10.11
CA ILE A 32 33.04 9.00 -8.68
C ILE A 32 33.25 7.74 -7.83
N GLY A 33 32.56 6.64 -8.16
CA GLY A 33 32.61 5.39 -7.38
C GLY A 33 33.98 4.70 -7.34
N LEU A 34 34.91 5.09 -8.21
CA LEU A 34 36.30 4.62 -8.20
C LEU A 34 37.15 5.27 -7.10
N ASP A 35 36.70 6.38 -6.54
CA ASP A 35 37.30 7.02 -5.36
C ASP A 35 36.33 6.97 -4.18
N THR A 36 36.49 5.96 -3.33
CA THR A 36 35.61 5.75 -2.16
C THR A 36 35.64 6.90 -1.15
N SER A 37 36.75 7.64 -1.07
CA SER A 37 36.88 8.80 -0.17
C SER A 37 36.10 9.99 -0.69
N LEU A 38 36.18 10.24 -2.00
CA LEU A 38 35.38 11.26 -2.68
C LEU A 38 33.89 10.90 -2.63
N ALA A 39 33.54 9.65 -2.92
CA ALA A 39 32.16 9.17 -2.91
C ALA A 39 31.49 9.37 -1.54
N ALA A 40 32.21 9.15 -0.44
CA ALA A 40 31.72 9.42 0.92
C ALA A 40 31.58 10.93 1.20
N SER A 41 32.47 11.77 0.66
CA SER A 41 32.38 13.24 0.82
C SER A 41 31.26 13.88 0.00
N LEU A 42 30.85 13.24 -1.09
CA LEU A 42 29.79 13.67 -2.01
C LEU A 42 28.45 12.98 -1.70
N ASP A 43 28.29 12.42 -0.50
CA ASP A 43 27.11 11.61 -0.21
C ASP A 43 25.82 12.44 -0.33
N GLY A 44 24.79 11.79 -0.86
CA GLY A 44 23.51 12.41 -1.10
C GLY A 44 22.66 12.49 0.17
N GLN A 45 21.42 12.92 0.00
CA GLN A 45 20.37 12.66 0.99
C GLN A 45 19.56 11.44 0.57
N SER A 46 19.18 10.62 1.53
CA SER A 46 18.26 9.49 1.35
C SER A 46 17.15 9.57 2.38
N ALA A 47 15.97 9.09 2.01
CA ALA A 47 14.82 8.94 2.91
C ALA A 47 14.08 7.65 2.58
N GLU A 48 13.67 6.92 3.62
CA GLU A 48 12.92 5.67 3.51
C GLU A 48 11.75 5.69 4.50
N SER A 49 10.57 5.28 4.05
CA SER A 49 9.42 5.05 4.91
C SER A 49 8.86 3.66 4.68
N ASN A 50 8.51 2.99 5.77
CA ASN A 50 7.80 1.72 5.82
C ASN A 50 6.32 1.90 6.22
N GLY A 51 5.78 3.11 6.04
CA GLY A 51 4.36 3.42 6.29
C GLY A 51 4.08 3.84 7.74
N THR A 52 5.11 3.90 8.60
CA THR A 52 4.94 4.25 10.02
C THR A 52 5.24 5.72 10.34
N ALA A 53 6.16 6.35 9.60
CA ALA A 53 6.56 7.74 9.79
C ALA A 53 7.03 8.37 8.48
N ASP A 54 6.83 9.67 8.36
CA ASP A 54 7.42 10.45 7.28
C ASP A 54 8.91 10.68 7.58
N GLN A 55 9.75 10.54 6.57
CA GLN A 55 11.16 10.90 6.64
C GLN A 55 11.46 11.96 5.59
N THR A 56 12.09 13.06 6.01
CA THR A 56 12.56 14.11 5.10
C THR A 56 13.95 14.54 5.54
N ASN A 57 14.90 14.45 4.61
CA ASN A 57 16.30 14.77 4.81
C ASN A 57 16.71 15.82 3.77
N ALA A 58 17.39 16.88 4.22
CA ALA A 58 17.84 17.97 3.37
C ALA A 58 19.18 18.52 3.86
N SER A 59 20.07 18.84 2.92
CA SER A 59 21.39 19.40 3.23
C SER A 59 21.95 20.21 2.07
N GLY A 60 22.62 21.32 2.41
CA GLY A 60 23.52 22.02 1.50
C GLY A 60 24.91 21.38 1.50
N LEU A 61 25.38 20.91 0.35
CA LEU A 61 26.72 20.37 0.14
C LEU A 61 27.63 21.45 -0.45
N LYS A 62 28.71 21.80 0.27
CA LYS A 62 29.74 22.74 -0.21
C LYS A 62 30.74 22.04 -1.12
N VAL A 63 30.33 21.77 -2.35
CA VAL A 63 31.14 21.01 -3.32
C VAL A 63 32.46 21.73 -3.64
N GLY A 64 32.45 23.07 -3.68
CA GLY A 64 33.66 23.85 -3.98
C GLY A 64 34.80 23.74 -2.95
N ALA A 65 34.52 23.29 -1.72
CA ALA A 65 35.58 23.05 -0.74
C ALA A 65 36.46 21.83 -1.08
N LEU A 66 36.01 20.96 -1.99
CA LEU A 66 36.78 19.79 -2.46
C LEU A 66 37.85 20.17 -3.50
N GLY A 67 37.73 21.36 -4.10
CA GLY A 67 38.62 21.87 -5.13
C GLY A 67 38.71 20.97 -6.37
N THR A 68 39.93 20.77 -6.88
CA THR A 68 40.17 19.88 -8.03
C THR A 68 40.50 18.47 -7.58
N VAL A 69 39.68 17.51 -8.02
CA VAL A 69 39.86 16.08 -7.76
C VAL A 69 40.28 15.36 -9.03
N ASN A 70 41.28 14.48 -8.95
CA ASN A 70 41.75 13.72 -10.12
C ASN A 70 41.12 12.34 -10.14
N LEU A 71 40.10 12.17 -10.96
CA LEU A 71 39.38 10.91 -11.10
C LEU A 71 40.22 9.93 -11.91
N THR A 72 40.55 8.79 -11.32
CA THR A 72 41.39 7.77 -11.96
C THR A 72 40.51 6.70 -12.59
N THR A 73 40.62 6.52 -13.90
CA THR A 73 39.85 5.54 -14.64
C THR A 73 40.42 4.13 -14.47
N PRO A 74 39.66 3.05 -14.78
CA PRO A 74 40.15 1.67 -14.76
C PRO A 74 41.29 1.38 -15.78
N GLY A 75 41.66 2.36 -16.62
CA GLY A 75 42.82 2.31 -17.52
C GLY A 75 43.97 3.25 -17.13
N GLY A 76 43.92 3.87 -15.95
CA GLY A 76 44.95 4.78 -15.43
C GLY A 76 44.90 6.21 -15.97
N LEU A 77 43.88 6.59 -16.75
CA LEU A 77 43.68 7.98 -17.15
C LEU A 77 43.28 8.79 -15.92
N ARG A 78 43.78 10.03 -15.81
CA ARG A 78 43.46 10.97 -14.74
C ARG A 78 42.66 12.13 -15.32
N LEU A 79 41.38 12.15 -15.02
CA LEU A 79 40.47 13.20 -15.46
C LEU A 79 40.28 14.20 -14.31
N PRO A 80 40.80 15.44 -14.41
CA PRO A 80 40.58 16.44 -13.39
C PRO A 80 39.12 16.90 -13.41
N LEU A 81 38.46 16.81 -12.26
CA LEU A 81 37.16 17.38 -11.96
C LEU A 81 37.37 18.56 -11.01
N SER A 82 37.27 19.79 -11.51
CA SER A 82 37.34 20.99 -10.68
C SER A 82 35.94 21.40 -10.23
N LEU A 83 35.81 21.55 -8.91
CA LEU A 83 34.59 21.89 -8.21
C LEU A 83 34.65 23.32 -7.64
N ASP A 84 35.79 23.99 -7.79
CA ASP A 84 36.15 25.25 -7.10
C ASP A 84 35.05 26.31 -7.20
N ASP A 85 34.41 26.41 -8.36
CA ASP A 85 33.40 27.42 -8.65
C ASP A 85 31.95 26.95 -8.39
N VAL A 86 31.70 25.65 -8.18
CA VAL A 86 30.34 25.06 -8.05
C VAL A 86 29.55 25.61 -6.85
N GLY A 87 30.25 26.11 -5.82
CA GLY A 87 29.61 26.70 -4.65
C GLY A 87 28.91 25.66 -3.76
N VAL A 88 27.69 25.98 -3.31
CA VAL A 88 26.85 25.10 -2.47
C VAL A 88 25.67 24.62 -3.29
N VAL A 89 25.42 23.31 -3.25
CA VAL A 89 24.27 22.67 -3.90
C VAL A 89 23.35 22.09 -2.84
N GLU A 90 22.04 22.18 -3.05
CA GLU A 90 21.06 21.58 -2.15
C GLU A 90 20.75 20.15 -2.59
N GLN A 91 20.55 19.27 -1.62
CA GLN A 91 20.18 17.88 -1.82
C GLN A 91 18.99 17.58 -0.91
N TYR A 92 17.97 16.93 -1.45
CA TYR A 92 16.69 16.71 -0.77
C TYR A 92 16.18 15.30 -1.04
N ALA A 93 15.71 14.61 0.00
CA ALA A 93 15.00 13.35 -0.11
C ALA A 93 13.85 13.31 0.90
N SER A 94 12.68 12.92 0.44
CA SER A 94 11.49 12.75 1.27
C SER A 94 10.77 11.47 0.90
N ALA A 95 10.42 10.69 1.92
CA ALA A 95 9.66 9.46 1.84
C ALA A 95 8.53 9.55 2.87
N LEU A 96 7.29 9.62 2.38
CA LEU A 96 6.10 9.78 3.19
C LEU A 96 5.47 8.42 3.47
N ARG A 97 4.75 8.34 4.59
CA ARG A 97 4.09 7.12 5.06
C ARG A 97 2.97 6.60 4.14
N ASN A 98 2.52 7.40 3.18
CA ASN A 98 1.47 7.08 2.21
C ASN A 98 2.02 6.55 0.87
N ALA A 99 3.19 5.91 0.90
CA ALA A 99 3.93 5.44 -0.28
C ALA A 99 4.24 6.53 -1.34
N SER A 100 4.35 7.79 -0.91
CA SER A 100 4.82 8.90 -1.76
C SER A 100 6.27 9.24 -1.46
N SER A 101 7.05 9.59 -2.47
CA SER A 101 8.42 10.05 -2.29
C SER A 101 8.83 11.12 -3.29
N MET A 102 9.85 11.86 -2.92
CA MET A 102 10.43 12.95 -3.70
C MET A 102 11.93 13.04 -3.44
N GLY A 103 12.73 12.93 -4.49
CA GLY A 103 14.15 13.22 -4.49
C GLY A 103 14.44 14.48 -5.32
N ALA A 104 15.43 15.26 -4.94
CA ALA A 104 15.88 16.41 -5.72
C ALA A 104 17.35 16.77 -5.41
N SER A 105 18.05 17.36 -6.38
CA SER A 105 19.40 17.88 -6.17
C SER A 105 19.74 19.06 -7.08
N GLY A 106 20.69 19.90 -6.67
CA GLY A 106 21.17 21.07 -7.43
C GLY A 106 20.69 22.41 -6.85
N LEU A 107 20.32 23.37 -7.70
CA LEU A 107 19.72 24.65 -7.28
C LEU A 107 18.24 24.50 -6.90
N THR A 108 17.99 23.76 -5.83
CA THR A 108 16.64 23.51 -5.32
C THR A 108 16.41 24.28 -4.03
N SER A 109 15.14 24.56 -3.69
CA SER A 109 14.80 25.08 -2.36
C SER A 109 14.96 23.99 -1.30
N ALA A 110 15.02 24.38 -0.02
CA ALA A 110 14.99 23.44 1.10
C ALA A 110 13.72 22.55 1.14
N THR A 111 12.69 22.86 0.34
CA THR A 111 11.46 22.07 0.19
C THR A 111 11.50 21.12 -1.01
N GLY A 112 12.65 20.98 -1.68
CA GLY A 112 12.82 20.15 -2.86
C GLY A 112 12.18 20.72 -4.14
N ALA A 113 11.76 21.99 -4.13
CA ALA A 113 11.27 22.63 -5.34
C ALA A 113 12.44 23.02 -6.23
N ILE A 114 12.36 22.72 -7.52
CA ILE A 114 13.30 23.25 -8.50
C ILE A 114 13.14 24.77 -8.50
N GLY A 115 14.22 25.51 -8.23
CA GLY A 115 14.21 26.95 -8.39
C GLY A 115 13.90 27.28 -9.85
N ALA A 116 12.86 28.07 -10.12
CA ALA A 116 12.67 28.63 -11.45
C ALA A 116 13.93 29.45 -11.76
N GLY A 117 14.70 29.01 -12.76
CA GLY A 117 16.00 29.50 -13.23
C GLY A 117 16.65 30.70 -12.52
N ILE A 118 17.95 30.58 -12.23
CA ILE A 118 18.94 31.65 -11.99
C ILE A 118 18.80 32.56 -10.76
N THR A 119 17.85 32.36 -9.86
CA THR A 119 17.92 33.06 -8.55
C THR A 119 18.26 32.08 -7.44
N PRO A 120 19.53 31.70 -7.28
CA PRO A 120 19.94 31.01 -6.08
C PRO A 120 19.57 31.83 -4.85
N ALA A 121 19.44 31.16 -3.69
CA ALA A 121 19.30 31.89 -2.43
C ALA A 121 20.43 32.94 -2.32
N PRO A 122 20.15 34.16 -1.79
CA PRO A 122 21.14 35.22 -1.73
C PRO A 122 22.48 34.73 -1.15
N GLY A 123 23.55 34.76 -1.96
CA GLY A 123 24.90 34.33 -1.56
C GLY A 123 25.38 32.97 -2.11
N LEU A 124 24.60 32.29 -2.97
CA LEU A 124 24.94 30.98 -3.54
C LEU A 124 24.94 31.01 -5.07
N ALA A 125 25.77 31.79 -5.75
CA ALA A 125 25.89 31.63 -7.21
C ALA A 125 26.75 30.39 -7.50
N PRO A 126 26.21 29.25 -7.98
CA PRO A 126 27.06 28.16 -8.44
C PRO A 126 27.68 28.62 -9.75
N GLY A 127 29.01 28.66 -9.77
CA GLY A 127 29.77 28.64 -11.00
C GLY A 127 29.79 27.21 -11.59
N PRO A 128 30.41 27.05 -12.77
CA PRO A 128 30.38 25.78 -13.47
C PRO A 128 31.27 24.73 -12.80
N LEU A 129 30.83 23.48 -12.85
CA LEU A 129 31.66 22.29 -12.70
C LEU A 129 32.55 22.14 -13.93
N HIS A 130 33.83 21.82 -13.75
CA HIS A 130 34.77 21.61 -14.84
C HIS A 130 35.25 20.16 -14.90
N LEU A 131 34.99 19.47 -16.01
CA LEU A 131 35.54 18.15 -16.30
C LEU A 131 36.57 18.25 -17.43
N GLY A 132 37.85 18.13 -17.08
CA GLY A 132 38.94 18.13 -18.05
C GLY A 132 39.05 16.81 -18.80
N LEU A 133 38.90 16.88 -20.11
CA LEU A 133 38.86 15.74 -21.04
C LEU A 133 40.12 15.63 -21.91
N ALA A 134 41.12 16.49 -21.71
CA ALA A 134 42.36 16.50 -22.49
C ALA A 134 43.07 15.14 -22.52
N GLN A 135 43.12 14.42 -21.40
CA GLN A 135 43.71 13.07 -21.38
C GLN A 135 42.88 12.05 -22.17
N ALA A 136 41.55 12.18 -22.13
CA ALA A 136 40.66 11.33 -22.93
C ALA A 136 40.88 11.58 -24.44
N VAL A 137 40.99 12.84 -24.87
CA VAL A 137 41.38 13.20 -26.24
C VAL A 137 42.72 12.54 -26.62
N SER A 138 43.76 12.69 -25.79
CA SER A 138 45.09 12.13 -26.08
C SER A 138 45.14 10.60 -26.09
N SER A 139 44.17 9.94 -25.45
CA SER A 139 44.07 8.49 -25.41
C SER A 139 43.41 7.88 -26.65
N LEU A 140 42.80 8.72 -27.50
CA LEU A 140 42.21 8.27 -28.74
C LEU A 140 43.31 7.83 -29.72
N GLY A 141 43.09 6.72 -30.43
CA GLY A 141 44.01 6.21 -31.46
C GLY A 141 43.95 6.98 -32.79
N LEU A 142 43.71 8.30 -32.76
CA LEU A 142 43.58 9.15 -33.95
C LEU A 142 44.90 9.86 -34.29
N PRO A 143 45.05 10.41 -35.52
CA PRO A 143 46.24 11.16 -35.89
C PRO A 143 46.50 12.35 -34.95
N ALA A 144 47.77 12.58 -34.58
CA ALA A 144 48.15 13.66 -33.67
C ALA A 144 47.70 15.05 -34.14
N ALA A 145 47.70 15.30 -35.47
CA ALA A 145 47.20 16.54 -36.04
C ALA A 145 45.71 16.77 -35.73
N THR A 146 44.89 15.71 -35.82
CA THR A 146 43.45 15.75 -35.50
C THR A 146 43.23 15.97 -34.00
N LEU A 147 43.98 15.28 -33.15
CA LEU A 147 43.84 15.41 -31.68
C LEU A 147 44.26 16.78 -31.17
N ASN A 148 45.31 17.36 -31.77
CA ASN A 148 45.82 18.67 -31.37
C ASN A 148 44.81 19.80 -31.63
N GLU A 149 43.88 19.66 -32.58
CA GLU A 149 42.86 20.66 -32.87
C GLU A 149 41.80 20.81 -31.77
N LEU A 150 41.65 19.80 -30.90
CA LEU A 150 40.76 19.82 -29.74
C LEU A 150 41.55 19.58 -28.45
N ALA A 151 42.78 20.11 -28.39
CA ALA A 151 43.59 20.05 -27.18
C ALA A 151 42.90 20.78 -26.01
N GLN A 152 43.23 20.42 -24.77
CA GLN A 152 42.65 21.05 -23.57
C GLN A 152 41.10 21.03 -23.56
N LEU A 153 40.48 20.01 -24.17
CA LEU A 153 39.03 19.83 -24.13
C LEU A 153 38.54 19.79 -22.68
N ASP A 154 37.57 20.62 -22.36
CA ASP A 154 37.01 20.86 -21.03
C ASP A 154 35.49 20.99 -21.17
N LEU A 155 34.75 20.19 -20.40
CA LEU A 155 33.31 20.30 -20.29
C LEU A 155 32.98 21.14 -19.05
N ARG A 156 32.37 22.29 -19.27
CA ARG A 156 31.88 23.16 -18.20
C ARG A 156 30.39 22.95 -18.05
N ILE A 157 29.97 22.40 -16.92
CA ILE A 157 28.55 22.15 -16.65
C ILE A 157 28.10 23.27 -15.71
N GLY A 158 27.23 24.12 -16.22
CA GLY A 158 26.73 25.27 -15.48
C GLY A 158 25.70 24.87 -14.43
N VAL A 159 24.62 25.63 -14.35
CA VAL A 159 23.54 25.36 -13.41
C VAL A 159 22.82 24.09 -13.82
N THR A 160 22.70 23.14 -12.89
CA THR A 160 21.90 21.93 -13.08
C THR A 160 21.04 21.67 -11.85
N ALA A 161 19.80 21.26 -12.07
CA ALA A 161 18.91 20.79 -11.02
C ALA A 161 18.03 19.66 -11.53
N ASP A 162 17.62 18.78 -10.64
CA ASP A 162 16.72 17.70 -10.97
C ASP A 162 15.77 17.39 -9.82
N ARG A 163 14.67 16.71 -10.16
CA ARG A 163 13.66 16.26 -9.23
C ARG A 163 12.98 15.03 -9.77
N ALA A 164 12.86 14.02 -8.92
CA ALA A 164 12.04 12.84 -9.14
C ALA A 164 10.94 12.82 -8.08
N ALA A 165 9.71 12.51 -8.47
CA ALA A 165 8.59 12.38 -7.54
C ALA A 165 7.69 11.22 -7.95
N GLN A 166 7.19 10.48 -6.97
CA GLN A 166 6.21 9.43 -7.19
C GLN A 166 5.23 9.40 -6.01
N ALA A 167 3.93 9.45 -6.30
CA ALA A 167 2.89 9.14 -5.33
C ALA A 167 2.23 7.83 -5.75
N ALA A 168 2.44 6.73 -5.02
CA ALA A 168 1.83 5.45 -5.37
C ALA A 168 0.29 5.55 -5.25
N PRO A 169 -0.49 4.85 -6.12
CA PRO A 169 -0.06 3.93 -7.17
C PRO A 169 0.30 4.63 -8.51
N GLY A 170 0.44 5.95 -8.51
CA GLY A 170 0.79 6.73 -9.70
C GLY A 170 2.19 6.43 -10.25
N SER A 171 2.36 6.72 -11.53
CA SER A 171 3.66 6.65 -12.20
C SER A 171 4.61 7.73 -11.66
N PRO A 172 5.92 7.43 -11.57
CA PRO A 172 6.91 8.43 -11.24
C PRO A 172 7.00 9.51 -12.33
N ALA A 173 7.36 10.72 -11.94
CA ALA A 173 7.60 11.85 -12.82
C ALA A 173 8.94 12.52 -12.48
N GLY A 174 9.68 12.88 -13.52
CA GLY A 174 10.95 13.59 -13.44
C GLY A 174 10.85 15.00 -14.01
N SER A 175 11.67 15.91 -13.50
CA SER A 175 11.88 17.23 -14.08
C SER A 175 13.33 17.64 -13.86
N SER A 176 13.97 18.20 -14.89
CA SER A 176 15.34 18.68 -14.85
C SER A 176 15.46 20.10 -15.39
N SER A 177 16.49 20.82 -14.95
CA SER A 177 16.92 22.12 -15.48
C SER A 177 18.43 22.09 -15.72
N ILE A 178 18.86 22.64 -16.85
CA ILE A 178 20.25 22.71 -17.29
C ILE A 178 20.45 24.07 -17.96
N ALA A 179 21.43 24.84 -17.51
CA ALA A 179 21.80 26.12 -18.10
C ALA A 179 23.33 26.31 -18.09
N ASP A 180 23.80 27.25 -18.91
CA ASP A 180 25.21 27.68 -18.95
C ASP A 180 26.22 26.53 -19.14
N THR A 181 25.82 25.48 -19.87
CA THR A 181 26.71 24.34 -20.17
C THR A 181 27.54 24.65 -21.42
N GLN A 182 28.86 24.50 -21.32
CA GLN A 182 29.80 24.85 -22.37
C GLN A 182 30.80 23.73 -22.68
N LEU A 183 31.20 23.64 -23.93
CA LEU A 183 32.43 22.95 -24.33
C LEU A 183 33.52 23.98 -24.61
N ARG A 184 34.73 23.69 -24.14
CA ARG A 184 35.89 24.54 -24.41
C ARG A 184 37.06 23.69 -24.87
N PHE A 185 37.75 24.12 -25.92
CA PHE A 185 38.94 23.44 -26.43
C PHE A 185 39.90 24.44 -27.08
N GLN A 186 41.13 24.05 -27.32
CA GLN A 186 42.15 24.85 -27.99
C GLN A 186 42.49 24.28 -29.37
N SER A 187 42.44 25.14 -30.37
CA SER A 187 42.82 24.85 -31.75
C SER A 187 44.08 25.63 -32.14
N PRO A 188 45.20 24.96 -32.48
CA PRO A 188 46.39 25.59 -33.05
C PRO A 188 46.08 26.33 -34.36
N THR A 189 45.16 25.79 -35.17
CA THR A 189 44.70 26.42 -36.41
C THR A 189 44.09 27.81 -36.15
N LEU A 190 43.22 27.94 -35.14
CA LEU A 190 42.63 29.22 -34.77
C LEU A 190 43.61 30.14 -34.05
N ALA A 191 44.56 29.61 -33.26
CA ALA A 191 45.63 30.42 -32.67
C ALA A 191 46.55 31.05 -33.74
N ALA A 192 46.73 30.37 -34.87
CA ALA A 192 47.55 30.86 -35.98
C ALA A 192 46.85 31.92 -36.85
N LEU A 193 45.52 32.07 -36.73
CA LEU A 193 44.68 32.90 -37.60
C LEU A 193 45.16 34.34 -37.70
N ALA A 194 45.39 34.96 -36.53
CA ALA A 194 45.85 36.34 -36.46
C ALA A 194 47.24 36.49 -37.10
N GLY A 195 48.16 35.54 -36.89
CA GLY A 195 49.48 35.53 -37.53
C GLY A 195 49.40 35.40 -39.06
N ALA A 196 48.52 34.54 -39.55
CA ALA A 196 48.27 34.35 -40.97
C ALA A 196 47.71 35.63 -41.62
N ILE A 197 46.74 36.29 -40.99
CA ILE A 197 46.21 37.59 -41.47
C ILE A 197 47.32 38.64 -41.51
N ARG A 198 48.14 38.79 -40.46
CA ARG A 198 49.24 39.77 -40.44
C ARG A 198 50.23 39.53 -41.59
N THR A 199 50.51 38.26 -41.89
CA THR A 199 51.40 37.88 -43.01
C THR A 199 50.82 38.30 -44.35
N GLN A 200 49.53 38.01 -44.60
CA GLN A 200 48.85 38.41 -45.83
C GLN A 200 48.72 39.93 -45.96
N VAL A 201 48.42 40.64 -44.87
CA VAL A 201 48.39 42.11 -44.86
C VAL A 201 49.77 42.71 -45.14
N GLY A 202 50.84 42.09 -44.67
CA GLY A 202 52.21 42.46 -45.02
C GLY A 202 52.52 42.31 -46.52
N ALA A 203 51.99 41.27 -47.17
CA ALA A 203 52.09 41.09 -48.61
C ALA A 203 51.32 42.19 -49.37
N VAL A 204 50.12 42.55 -48.90
CA VAL A 204 49.35 43.68 -49.46
C VAL A 204 50.09 45.01 -49.27
N GLN A 205 50.68 45.25 -48.10
CA GLN A 205 51.50 46.45 -47.84
C GLN A 205 52.66 46.53 -48.82
N THR A 206 53.39 45.42 -49.02
CA THR A 206 54.50 45.36 -49.98
C THR A 206 54.03 45.69 -51.41
N ALA A 207 52.83 45.22 -51.80
CA ALA A 207 52.25 45.54 -53.10
C ALA A 207 51.87 47.04 -53.23
N VAL A 208 51.35 47.65 -52.16
CA VAL A 208 51.05 49.09 -52.11
C VAL A 208 52.33 49.92 -52.19
N ASP A 209 53.38 49.55 -51.46
CA ASP A 209 54.66 50.26 -51.46
C ASP A 209 55.30 50.21 -52.87
N ASN A 210 55.20 49.08 -53.55
CA ASN A 210 55.67 48.87 -54.93
C ASN A 210 54.89 49.68 -56.00
N LEU A 211 53.78 50.33 -55.65
CA LEU A 211 53.12 51.28 -56.56
C LEU A 211 53.97 52.55 -56.77
N SER A 212 54.75 52.94 -55.77
CA SER A 212 55.46 54.22 -55.70
C SER A 212 56.89 54.16 -56.26
N GLY A 213 57.41 55.32 -56.65
CA GLY A 213 58.79 55.51 -57.11
C GLY A 213 58.97 55.45 -58.63
N PRO A 214 60.15 55.81 -59.15
CA PRO A 214 60.42 55.85 -60.60
C PRO A 214 60.37 54.48 -61.30
N SER A 215 60.58 53.41 -60.52
CA SER A 215 60.47 52.01 -60.92
C SER A 215 59.21 51.33 -60.38
N GLY A 216 58.31 52.09 -59.74
CA GLY A 216 57.06 51.57 -59.20
C GLY A 216 56.09 51.16 -60.31
N THR A 217 55.14 50.29 -59.98
CA THR A 217 54.22 49.71 -60.96
C THR A 217 53.28 50.74 -61.61
N LEU A 218 52.91 51.82 -60.89
CA LEU A 218 52.14 52.92 -61.49
C LEU A 218 52.99 53.72 -62.49
N ALA A 219 54.24 54.03 -62.15
CA ALA A 219 55.15 54.74 -63.03
C ALA A 219 55.49 53.90 -64.28
N ALA A 220 55.65 52.58 -64.10
CA ALA A 220 55.85 51.63 -65.19
C ALA A 220 54.62 51.53 -66.11
N ALA A 221 53.41 51.46 -65.55
CA ALA A 221 52.18 51.48 -66.33
C ALA A 221 52.06 52.78 -67.13
N LEU A 222 52.27 53.94 -66.52
CA LEU A 222 52.20 55.23 -67.22
C LEU A 222 53.23 55.37 -68.37
N LYS A 223 54.37 54.66 -68.32
CA LYS A 223 55.35 54.63 -69.43
C LYS A 223 54.81 53.94 -70.68
N THR A 224 53.76 53.13 -70.58
CA THR A 224 53.16 52.43 -71.75
C THR A 224 52.19 53.30 -72.54
N LEU A 225 51.90 54.52 -72.09
CA LEU A 225 51.11 55.48 -72.86
C LEU A 225 51.80 55.73 -74.21
N LEU A 226 51.05 55.65 -75.32
CA LEU A 226 51.53 55.78 -76.70
C LEU A 226 51.93 57.22 -77.07
N LEU A 227 52.87 57.78 -76.32
CA LEU A 227 53.47 59.11 -76.54
C LEU A 227 54.80 58.94 -77.28
N SER A 228 55.04 59.72 -78.32
CA SER A 228 56.30 59.68 -79.07
C SER A 228 57.45 60.33 -78.28
N GLY A 229 58.59 59.63 -78.18
CA GLY A 229 59.81 60.13 -77.53
C GLY A 229 60.11 59.48 -76.18
N THR A 230 61.17 59.96 -75.51
CA THR A 230 61.54 59.49 -74.17
C THR A 230 60.62 60.11 -73.12
N LEU A 231 59.98 59.26 -72.32
CA LEU A 231 59.10 59.68 -71.22
C LEU A 231 59.81 59.54 -69.88
N THR A 232 59.63 60.53 -69.03
CA THR A 232 59.95 60.41 -67.60
C THR A 232 58.63 60.31 -66.83
N THR A 233 58.51 59.29 -65.98
CA THR A 233 57.32 59.10 -65.15
C THR A 233 57.71 59.06 -63.68
N THR A 234 56.91 59.72 -62.87
CA THR A 234 56.99 59.60 -61.41
C THR A 234 55.62 59.25 -60.88
N ALA A 235 55.55 58.36 -59.90
CA ALA A 235 54.32 58.04 -59.20
C ALA A 235 54.63 57.88 -57.73
N SER A 236 53.72 58.30 -56.88
CA SER A 236 53.82 58.19 -55.43
C SER A 236 52.43 57.94 -54.86
N VAL A 237 52.39 57.11 -53.84
CA VAL A 237 51.23 56.83 -53.02
C VAL A 237 51.52 57.34 -51.60
N SER A 238 50.54 57.94 -50.94
CA SER A 238 50.69 58.40 -49.56
C SER A 238 51.12 57.23 -48.66
N ALA A 239 52.05 57.50 -47.74
CA ALA A 239 52.52 56.51 -46.78
C ALA A 239 51.35 55.90 -46.00
N SER A 240 51.43 54.60 -45.74
CA SER A 240 50.38 53.86 -45.05
C SER A 240 50.98 52.78 -44.16
N THR A 241 50.24 52.39 -43.13
CA THR A 241 50.54 51.21 -42.32
C THR A 241 49.27 50.37 -42.23
N LEU A 242 49.04 49.53 -43.25
CA LEU A 242 47.82 48.71 -43.35
C LEU A 242 47.64 47.79 -42.13
N LEU A 243 48.74 47.31 -41.56
CA LEU A 243 48.72 46.50 -40.35
C LEU A 243 48.08 47.22 -39.16
N SER A 244 48.34 48.52 -39.00
CA SER A 244 47.76 49.34 -37.93
C SER A 244 46.24 49.46 -38.06
N ALA A 245 45.71 49.45 -39.30
CA ALA A 245 44.28 49.52 -39.55
C ALA A 245 43.56 48.24 -39.10
N VAL A 246 44.17 47.06 -39.31
CA VAL A 246 43.56 45.77 -38.97
C VAL A 246 43.91 45.27 -37.56
N SER A 247 44.97 45.78 -36.93
CA SER A 247 45.43 45.30 -35.61
C SER A 247 44.36 45.21 -34.53
N PRO A 248 43.39 46.15 -34.42
CA PRO A 248 42.31 46.05 -33.42
C PRO A 248 41.39 44.83 -33.61
N LEU A 249 41.31 44.29 -34.82
CA LEU A 249 40.49 43.11 -35.15
C LEU A 249 41.21 41.79 -34.84
N LEU A 250 42.52 41.81 -34.58
CA LEU A 250 43.38 40.62 -34.50
C LEU A 250 43.81 40.28 -33.07
N SER A 251 43.03 40.71 -32.08
CA SER A 251 43.30 40.52 -30.66
C SER A 251 42.02 40.28 -29.88
N GLY A 252 42.13 39.52 -28.79
CA GLY A 252 41.01 39.22 -27.90
C GLY A 252 40.09 38.12 -28.43
N THR A 253 38.88 38.08 -27.87
CA THR A 253 37.85 37.12 -28.23
C THR A 253 36.95 37.69 -29.33
N ILE A 254 36.76 36.92 -30.40
CA ILE A 254 35.79 37.21 -31.46
C ILE A 254 34.53 36.36 -31.27
N ALA A 255 33.39 36.95 -31.61
CA ALA A 255 32.09 36.30 -31.68
C ALA A 255 31.25 37.06 -32.71
N ASP A 256 30.25 36.41 -33.29
CA ASP A 256 29.33 37.03 -34.24
C ASP A 256 27.88 36.70 -33.87
N PRO A 257 26.97 37.69 -33.77
CA PRO A 257 25.55 37.45 -33.55
C PRO A 257 24.87 36.52 -34.57
N ALA A 258 25.39 36.41 -35.80
CA ALA A 258 24.92 35.47 -36.81
C ALA A 258 25.27 34.01 -36.49
N TYR A 259 26.27 33.79 -35.63
CA TYR A 259 26.75 32.49 -35.17
C TYR A 259 26.78 32.45 -33.64
N PRO A 260 25.60 32.50 -32.98
CA PRO A 260 25.52 32.61 -31.53
C PRO A 260 26.16 31.40 -30.84
N GLY A 261 26.58 31.57 -29.59
CA GLY A 261 27.14 30.51 -28.78
C GLY A 261 28.56 30.08 -29.10
N VAL A 262 29.19 30.58 -30.17
CA VAL A 262 30.60 30.32 -30.46
C VAL A 262 31.42 31.59 -30.26
N SER A 263 32.49 31.48 -29.49
CA SER A 263 33.48 32.53 -29.33
C SER A 263 34.90 31.97 -29.42
N ILE A 264 35.81 32.74 -30.00
CA ILE A 264 37.19 32.31 -30.30
C ILE A 264 38.17 33.34 -29.75
N ASP A 265 39.02 32.94 -28.82
CA ASP A 265 40.15 33.75 -28.38
C ASP A 265 41.31 33.62 -29.38
N LEU A 266 41.62 34.71 -30.09
CA LEU A 266 42.64 34.73 -31.15
C LEU A 266 44.08 34.64 -30.63
N GLY A 267 44.31 34.86 -29.34
CA GLY A 267 45.64 34.77 -28.73
C GLY A 267 46.02 33.34 -28.37
N THR A 268 45.05 32.55 -27.93
CA THR A 268 45.23 31.18 -27.45
C THR A 268 44.66 30.12 -28.39
N GLY A 269 43.79 30.50 -29.33
CA GLY A 269 43.00 29.56 -30.12
C GLY A 269 41.91 28.85 -29.33
N THR A 270 41.56 29.36 -28.13
CA THR A 270 40.51 28.77 -27.30
C THR A 270 39.15 29.04 -27.93
N VAL A 271 38.42 27.97 -28.26
CA VAL A 271 37.03 28.01 -28.67
C VAL A 271 36.17 27.73 -27.45
N THR A 272 35.21 28.62 -27.18
CA THR A 272 34.16 28.38 -26.18
C THR A 272 32.83 28.26 -26.91
N VAL A 273 32.15 27.15 -26.65
CA VAL A 273 30.87 26.76 -27.24
C VAL A 273 29.83 26.70 -26.14
N ASP A 274 28.85 27.59 -26.18
CA ASP A 274 27.65 27.53 -25.36
C ASP A 274 26.65 26.56 -25.98
N LEU A 275 26.39 25.46 -25.28
CA LEU A 275 25.50 24.41 -25.78
C LEU A 275 24.03 24.85 -25.78
N ASP A 276 23.63 25.78 -24.91
CA ASP A 276 22.25 26.28 -24.87
C ASP A 276 21.89 27.08 -26.14
N SER A 277 22.91 27.73 -26.71
CA SER A 277 22.81 28.41 -28.01
C SER A 277 22.80 27.46 -29.22
N LEU A 278 23.25 26.21 -29.06
CA LEU A 278 23.19 25.17 -30.12
C LEU A 278 21.89 24.37 -30.05
N THR A 279 21.43 24.06 -28.85
CA THR A 279 20.20 23.32 -28.59
C THR A 279 19.67 23.77 -27.24
N THR A 280 18.45 24.27 -27.20
CA THR A 280 17.78 24.67 -25.94
C THR A 280 17.82 23.50 -24.97
N LEU A 281 18.46 23.68 -23.81
CA LEU A 281 18.68 22.60 -22.85
C LEU A 281 17.49 22.36 -21.93
N GLU A 282 16.61 23.36 -21.79
CA GLU A 282 15.40 23.30 -21.00
C GLU A 282 14.26 22.58 -21.72
N GLY A 283 13.51 21.75 -20.99
CA GLY A 283 12.32 21.07 -21.50
C GLY A 283 12.59 19.99 -22.56
N LEU A 284 13.82 19.50 -22.66
CA LEU A 284 14.19 18.41 -23.56
C LEU A 284 13.44 17.12 -23.23
N ALA A 285 13.18 16.30 -24.26
CA ALA A 285 12.59 14.98 -24.08
C ALA A 285 13.52 14.07 -23.25
N PRO A 286 12.98 13.05 -22.56
CA PRO A 286 13.80 12.11 -21.81
C PRO A 286 14.89 11.45 -22.67
N ASN A 287 16.10 11.37 -22.12
CA ASN A 287 17.29 10.75 -22.71
C ASN A 287 17.75 11.40 -24.03
N THR A 288 17.74 12.73 -24.10
CA THR A 288 18.16 13.47 -25.30
C THR A 288 19.69 13.57 -25.36
N GLU A 289 20.31 13.08 -26.45
CA GLU A 289 21.74 13.26 -26.71
C GLU A 289 22.02 14.67 -27.27
N LEU A 290 22.90 15.43 -26.63
CA LEU A 290 23.21 16.82 -26.99
C LEU A 290 24.23 16.91 -28.14
N LEU A 291 25.25 16.05 -28.14
CA LEU A 291 26.36 16.10 -29.12
C LEU A 291 26.16 15.11 -30.27
N THR A 292 25.03 15.21 -30.95
CA THR A 292 24.77 14.41 -32.16
C THR A 292 25.67 14.87 -33.31
N GLY A 293 25.90 14.01 -34.32
CA GLY A 293 26.67 14.38 -35.51
C GLY A 293 26.17 15.67 -36.16
N LYS A 294 24.84 15.86 -36.23
CA LYS A 294 24.22 17.10 -36.74
C LYS A 294 24.60 18.34 -35.93
N VAL A 295 24.62 18.24 -34.60
CA VAL A 295 25.00 19.35 -33.72
C VAL A 295 26.50 19.64 -33.84
N ILE A 296 27.33 18.61 -34.03
CA ILE A 296 28.77 18.79 -34.27
C ILE A 296 29.04 19.43 -35.63
N ASP A 297 28.30 19.06 -36.69
CA ASP A 297 28.37 19.71 -38.00
C ASP A 297 27.97 21.20 -37.89
N GLU A 298 26.88 21.50 -37.18
CA GLU A 298 26.42 22.88 -36.93
C GLU A 298 27.45 23.69 -36.12
N LEU A 299 28.11 23.07 -35.14
CA LEU A 299 29.24 23.69 -34.43
C LEU A 299 30.36 24.04 -35.41
N GLY A 300 30.70 23.12 -36.33
CA GLY A 300 31.70 23.37 -37.37
C GLY A 300 31.34 24.55 -38.26
N ASP A 301 30.09 24.62 -38.71
CA ASP A 301 29.57 25.73 -39.51
C ASP A 301 29.65 27.06 -38.75
N ARG A 302 29.30 27.09 -37.46
CA ARG A 302 29.38 28.30 -36.62
C ARG A 302 30.83 28.74 -36.38
N ILE A 303 31.77 27.82 -36.14
CA ILE A 303 33.20 28.14 -36.01
C ILE A 303 33.74 28.74 -37.33
N SER A 304 33.44 28.10 -38.46
CA SER A 304 33.82 28.58 -39.78
C SER A 304 33.18 29.95 -40.08
N GLY A 305 31.93 30.14 -39.67
CA GLY A 305 31.20 31.40 -39.76
C GLY A 305 31.85 32.55 -38.99
N VAL A 306 32.16 32.36 -37.71
CA VAL A 306 32.83 33.36 -36.87
C VAL A 306 34.20 33.75 -37.46
N ALA A 307 34.98 32.77 -37.92
CA ALA A 307 36.24 33.04 -38.62
C ALA A 307 36.00 33.82 -39.94
N GLY A 308 35.01 33.41 -40.73
CA GLY A 308 34.54 34.06 -41.96
C GLY A 308 34.19 35.54 -41.76
N SER A 309 33.47 35.84 -40.68
CA SER A 309 33.12 37.20 -40.29
C SER A 309 34.35 38.03 -39.97
N LEU A 310 35.32 37.51 -39.22
CA LEU A 310 36.58 38.23 -38.98
C LEU A 310 37.24 38.62 -40.31
N PHE A 311 37.32 37.70 -41.28
CA PHE A 311 37.92 38.00 -42.58
C PHE A 311 37.16 39.06 -43.36
N THR A 312 35.83 39.04 -43.32
CA THR A 312 34.99 40.06 -43.97
C THR A 312 35.28 41.44 -43.36
N HIS A 313 35.42 41.54 -42.04
CA HIS A 313 35.81 42.79 -41.37
C HIS A 313 37.22 43.24 -41.75
N VAL A 314 38.18 42.31 -41.87
CA VAL A 314 39.55 42.60 -42.31
C VAL A 314 39.57 43.09 -43.77
N GLU A 315 38.87 42.41 -44.68
CA GLU A 315 38.79 42.77 -46.10
C GLU A 315 38.19 44.16 -46.28
N ASN A 316 37.09 44.45 -45.58
CA ASN A 316 36.45 45.77 -45.61
C ASN A 316 37.39 46.86 -45.07
N THR A 317 38.05 46.60 -43.94
CA THR A 317 39.00 47.55 -43.32
C THR A 317 40.17 47.85 -44.25
N LEU A 318 40.75 46.83 -44.89
CA LEU A 318 41.83 47.00 -45.86
C LEU A 318 41.36 47.73 -47.11
N THR A 319 40.20 47.39 -47.64
CA THR A 319 39.62 48.03 -48.83
C THR A 319 39.39 49.52 -48.59
N THR A 320 38.86 49.89 -47.43
CA THR A 320 38.71 51.28 -47.01
C THR A 320 40.06 51.98 -46.82
N ALA A 321 41.00 51.35 -46.10
CA ALA A 321 42.32 51.93 -45.84
C ALA A 321 43.10 52.19 -47.14
N ILE A 322 43.14 51.21 -48.04
CA ILE A 322 43.79 51.32 -49.36
C ILE A 322 43.06 52.34 -50.23
N GLY A 323 41.72 52.31 -50.24
CA GLY A 323 40.91 53.24 -51.01
C GLY A 323 41.14 54.72 -50.65
N GLY A 324 41.48 54.99 -49.38
CA GLY A 324 41.80 56.33 -48.88
C GLY A 324 43.22 56.83 -49.24
N LEU A 325 44.10 55.99 -49.77
CA LEU A 325 45.46 56.40 -50.11
C LEU A 325 45.48 57.35 -51.31
N SER A 326 46.19 58.45 -51.18
CA SER A 326 46.34 59.45 -52.24
C SER A 326 47.39 59.00 -53.24
N VAL A 327 47.10 59.13 -54.54
CA VAL A 327 47.98 58.83 -55.66
C VAL A 327 48.35 60.14 -56.35
N THR A 328 49.65 60.46 -56.37
CA THR A 328 50.21 61.55 -57.14
C THR A 328 51.16 61.00 -58.19
N ALA A 329 50.87 61.22 -59.47
CA ALA A 329 51.72 60.77 -60.57
C ALA A 329 51.86 61.83 -61.67
N SER A 330 52.97 61.77 -62.39
CA SER A 330 53.25 62.64 -63.51
C SER A 330 53.93 61.90 -64.66
N VAL A 331 53.62 62.34 -65.88
CA VAL A 331 54.34 61.96 -67.09
C VAL A 331 54.86 63.23 -67.72
N SER A 332 56.17 63.30 -67.96
CA SER A 332 56.82 64.42 -68.62
C SER A 332 57.47 63.97 -69.93
N ARG A 333 57.42 64.86 -70.92
CA ARG A 333 58.07 64.71 -72.23
C ARG A 333 58.89 65.97 -72.49
N LEU A 334 60.19 65.81 -72.75
CA LEU A 334 61.13 66.94 -72.93
C LEU A 334 61.01 67.97 -71.79
N ASP A 335 60.96 67.49 -70.54
CA ASP A 335 60.80 68.29 -69.32
C ASP A 335 59.48 69.06 -69.17
N VAL A 336 58.48 68.82 -70.03
CA VAL A 336 57.13 69.36 -69.90
C VAL A 336 56.18 68.28 -69.37
N GLN A 337 55.50 68.56 -68.26
CA GLN A 337 54.50 67.67 -67.68
C GLN A 337 53.25 67.64 -68.58
N VAL A 338 52.92 66.46 -69.11
CA VAL A 338 51.81 66.23 -70.05
C VAL A 338 50.64 65.45 -69.43
N VAL A 339 50.90 64.68 -68.37
CA VAL A 339 49.88 64.02 -67.54
C VAL A 339 50.17 64.33 -66.08
N THR A 340 49.14 64.68 -65.34
CA THR A 340 49.17 64.80 -63.88
C THR A 340 48.00 64.02 -63.30
N VAL A 341 48.27 63.20 -62.29
CA VAL A 341 47.27 62.46 -61.52
C VAL A 341 47.38 62.93 -60.08
N ASN A 342 46.27 63.38 -59.51
CA ASN A 342 46.13 63.68 -58.09
C ASN A 342 44.74 63.23 -57.63
N SER A 343 44.65 61.98 -57.19
CA SER A 343 43.38 61.33 -56.84
C SER A 343 43.60 60.34 -55.69
N THR A 344 42.61 59.52 -55.36
CA THR A 344 42.79 58.40 -54.42
C THR A 344 42.69 57.06 -55.14
N ILE A 345 43.30 56.01 -54.56
CA ILE A 345 43.17 54.65 -55.12
C ILE A 345 41.70 54.25 -55.25
N GLY A 346 40.86 54.58 -54.26
CA GLY A 346 39.44 54.27 -54.28
C GLY A 346 38.70 54.96 -55.42
N ALA A 347 38.94 56.25 -55.64
CA ALA A 347 38.32 57.01 -56.73
C ALA A 347 38.75 56.51 -58.11
N LEU A 348 40.04 56.19 -58.29
CA LEU A 348 40.56 55.64 -59.53
C LEU A 348 39.96 54.25 -59.80
N ARG A 349 39.94 53.36 -58.80
CA ARG A 349 39.34 52.01 -58.94
C ARG A 349 37.85 52.03 -59.20
N SER A 350 37.12 53.06 -58.73
CA SER A 350 35.70 53.23 -59.02
C SER A 350 35.41 53.84 -60.41
N GLY A 351 36.44 54.08 -61.22
CA GLY A 351 36.28 54.64 -62.56
C GLY A 351 36.27 56.18 -62.61
N SER A 352 36.62 56.88 -61.52
CA SER A 352 36.65 58.34 -61.52
C SER A 352 37.88 58.87 -62.26
N THR A 353 37.66 59.78 -63.20
CA THR A 353 38.71 60.56 -63.87
C THR A 353 39.02 61.88 -63.15
N SER A 354 38.32 62.17 -62.06
CA SER A 354 38.59 63.34 -61.22
C SER A 354 40.02 63.31 -60.68
N GLY A 355 40.75 64.41 -60.91
CA GLY A 355 42.16 64.53 -60.53
C GLY A 355 43.15 64.11 -61.62
N ILE A 356 42.70 63.65 -62.78
CA ILE A 356 43.54 63.41 -63.96
C ILE A 356 43.50 64.66 -64.86
N ALA A 357 44.65 65.32 -65.01
CA ALA A 357 44.83 66.48 -65.88
C ALA A 357 45.79 66.16 -67.03
N LEU A 358 45.47 66.67 -68.22
CA LEU A 358 46.26 66.49 -69.45
C LEU A 358 46.69 67.87 -69.98
N ALA A 359 47.96 68.02 -70.32
CA ALA A 359 48.52 69.25 -70.86
C ALA A 359 49.20 69.00 -72.23
N GLY A 360 48.94 69.89 -73.19
CA GLY A 360 49.50 69.84 -74.55
C GLY A 360 48.43 69.58 -75.61
N ALA A 361 48.22 70.55 -76.51
CA ALA A 361 47.33 70.40 -77.65
C ALA A 361 47.89 69.35 -78.64
N GLY A 362 47.10 68.33 -78.98
CA GLY A 362 47.43 67.35 -80.03
C GLY A 362 47.95 65.98 -79.58
N LEU A 363 47.88 65.62 -78.28
CA LEU A 363 48.40 64.33 -77.78
C LEU A 363 47.46 63.12 -77.95
N ALA A 364 46.24 63.28 -78.46
CA ALA A 364 45.24 62.21 -78.63
C ALA A 364 45.04 61.30 -77.38
N LEU A 365 45.28 61.84 -76.18
CA LEU A 365 45.09 61.15 -74.90
C LEU A 365 43.80 61.64 -74.23
N SER A 366 43.08 60.72 -73.58
CA SER A 366 41.92 61.03 -72.72
C SER A 366 42.20 60.67 -71.26
N PRO A 367 41.53 61.30 -70.28
CA PRO A 367 41.61 60.90 -68.88
C PRO A 367 41.26 59.41 -68.67
N ASP A 368 40.33 58.86 -69.46
CA ASP A 368 39.97 57.44 -69.43
C ASP A 368 41.12 56.52 -69.88
N THR A 369 41.96 56.96 -70.82
CA THR A 369 43.14 56.20 -71.28
C THR A 369 44.21 56.14 -70.19
N VAL A 370 44.38 57.23 -69.45
CA VAL A 370 45.28 57.26 -68.28
C VAL A 370 44.72 56.37 -67.18
N LEU A 371 43.42 56.47 -66.91
CA LEU A 371 42.76 55.66 -65.90
C LEU A 371 42.84 54.16 -66.20
N SER A 372 42.58 53.75 -67.45
CA SER A 372 42.68 52.35 -67.87
C SER A 372 44.10 51.79 -67.75
N THR A 373 45.11 52.63 -67.96
CA THR A 373 46.52 52.30 -67.74
C THR A 373 46.84 52.08 -66.26
N LEU A 374 46.26 52.90 -65.37
CA LEU A 374 46.45 52.77 -63.91
C LEU A 374 45.66 51.60 -63.30
N ASN A 375 44.55 51.18 -63.92
CA ASN A 375 43.68 50.13 -63.38
C ASN A 375 44.39 48.79 -63.19
N GLY A 376 45.34 48.42 -64.04
CA GLY A 376 46.08 47.15 -63.91
C GLY A 376 46.76 47.02 -62.54
N PRO A 377 47.75 47.86 -62.22
CA PRO A 377 48.41 47.87 -60.91
C PRO A 377 47.46 48.02 -59.72
N LEU A 378 46.43 48.87 -59.83
CA LEU A 378 45.48 49.12 -58.74
C LEU A 378 44.54 47.93 -58.49
N ASN A 379 44.12 47.22 -59.55
CA ASN A 379 43.26 46.04 -59.43
C ASN A 379 44.02 44.81 -58.92
N SER A 380 45.33 44.71 -59.19
CA SER A 380 46.18 43.67 -58.60
C SER A 380 46.18 43.73 -57.06
N ILE A 381 46.16 44.93 -56.47
CA ILE A 381 46.05 45.09 -55.00
C ILE A 381 44.67 44.62 -54.51
N GLY A 382 43.60 44.99 -55.22
CA GLY A 382 42.26 44.50 -54.90
C GLY A 382 42.18 42.98 -54.91
N SER A 383 42.80 42.35 -55.89
CA SER A 383 42.84 40.88 -56.01
C SER A 383 43.60 40.23 -54.84
N LEU A 384 44.70 40.85 -54.37
CA LEU A 384 45.42 40.37 -53.19
C LEU A 384 44.58 40.47 -51.91
N VAL A 385 43.82 41.56 -51.76
CA VAL A 385 42.93 41.78 -50.61
C VAL A 385 41.81 40.72 -50.58
N THR A 386 41.15 40.45 -51.70
CA THR A 386 40.09 39.43 -51.78
C THR A 386 40.65 38.00 -51.67
N ALA A 387 41.92 37.76 -51.96
CA ALA A 387 42.55 36.45 -51.80
C ALA A 387 42.91 36.10 -50.34
N ILE A 388 42.86 37.07 -49.41
CA ILE A 388 43.18 36.85 -47.99
C ILE A 388 42.22 35.84 -47.38
N GLY A 389 40.91 36.04 -47.55
CA GLY A 389 39.88 35.22 -46.93
C GLY A 389 40.04 33.73 -47.22
N PRO A 390 39.99 33.30 -48.50
CA PRO A 390 40.16 31.88 -48.87
C PRO A 390 41.47 31.27 -48.38
N THR A 391 42.57 32.03 -48.42
CA THR A 391 43.89 31.54 -48.03
C THR A 391 43.98 31.27 -46.52
N VAL A 392 43.38 32.14 -45.70
CA VAL A 392 43.49 32.05 -44.25
C VAL A 392 42.39 31.18 -43.63
N ILE A 393 41.25 31.01 -44.30
CA ILE A 393 40.18 30.12 -43.82
C ILE A 393 40.39 28.65 -44.20
N ALA A 394 41.13 28.35 -45.27
CA ALA A 394 41.35 26.97 -45.72
C ALA A 394 41.86 26.03 -44.60
N PRO A 395 42.82 26.41 -43.73
CA PRO A 395 43.19 25.58 -42.59
C PRO A 395 42.03 25.26 -41.63
N VAL A 396 41.11 26.21 -41.41
CA VAL A 396 39.92 25.99 -40.58
C VAL A 396 39.04 24.92 -41.21
N THR A 397 38.71 25.07 -42.50
CA THR A 397 37.80 24.14 -43.21
C THR A 397 38.43 22.77 -43.48
N ASP A 398 39.74 22.72 -43.70
CA ASP A 398 40.42 21.50 -44.15
C ASP A 398 41.04 20.71 -43.00
N THR A 399 41.27 21.35 -41.85
CA THR A 399 41.94 20.73 -40.68
C THR A 399 41.07 20.73 -39.44
N LEU A 400 40.58 21.89 -38.98
CA LEU A 400 39.81 21.98 -37.74
C LEU A 400 38.42 21.36 -37.87
N ILE A 401 37.63 21.78 -38.87
CA ILE A 401 36.23 21.29 -39.00
C ILE A 401 36.18 19.76 -39.14
N PRO A 402 37.01 19.09 -39.97
CA PRO A 402 37.02 17.64 -40.07
C PRO A 402 37.51 16.91 -38.82
N ALA A 403 38.16 17.60 -37.87
CA ALA A 403 38.62 17.01 -36.61
C ALA A 403 37.53 16.94 -35.53
N LEU A 404 36.47 17.77 -35.62
CA LEU A 404 35.46 17.90 -34.57
C LEU A 404 34.70 16.59 -34.32
N GLU A 405 34.07 16.02 -35.35
CA GLU A 405 33.27 14.79 -35.22
C GLU A 405 34.07 13.60 -34.68
N PRO A 406 35.20 13.19 -35.30
CA PRO A 406 35.87 11.96 -34.90
C PRO A 406 36.45 12.05 -33.48
N VAL A 407 36.72 13.26 -32.98
CA VAL A 407 37.18 13.48 -31.60
C VAL A 407 35.98 13.55 -30.64
N LEU A 408 35.06 14.49 -30.84
CA LEU A 408 33.97 14.73 -29.88
C LEU A 408 33.09 13.48 -29.69
N SER A 409 32.73 12.78 -30.77
CA SER A 409 31.87 11.60 -30.71
C SER A 409 32.53 10.38 -30.03
N GLN A 410 33.85 10.41 -29.84
CA GLN A 410 34.62 9.37 -29.16
C GLN A 410 35.04 9.75 -27.75
N VAL A 411 35.17 11.04 -27.44
CA VAL A 411 35.58 11.49 -26.10
C VAL A 411 34.41 11.56 -25.13
N VAL A 412 33.27 12.11 -25.55
CA VAL A 412 32.16 12.35 -24.62
C VAL A 412 30.81 12.25 -25.32
N SER A 413 29.87 11.58 -24.68
CA SER A 413 28.44 11.63 -24.97
C SER A 413 27.74 12.35 -23.83
N LEU A 414 26.83 13.26 -24.17
CA LEU A 414 26.10 14.11 -23.23
C LEU A 414 24.62 13.82 -23.37
N THR A 415 24.05 13.10 -22.41
CA THR A 415 22.62 12.80 -22.38
C THR A 415 21.94 13.70 -21.36
N ALA A 416 21.11 14.64 -21.83
CA ALA A 416 20.26 15.48 -20.99
C ALA A 416 18.95 14.77 -20.63
N ASN A 417 18.37 15.16 -19.48
CA ASN A 417 17.13 14.59 -18.95
C ASN A 417 17.18 13.05 -18.97
N SER A 418 18.24 12.46 -18.40
CA SER A 418 18.42 11.02 -18.45
C SER A 418 17.50 10.33 -17.44
N GLN A 419 16.55 9.56 -17.97
CA GLN A 419 15.53 8.87 -17.21
C GLN A 419 15.70 7.36 -17.31
N SER A 420 15.66 6.68 -16.17
CA SER A 420 15.70 5.22 -16.11
C SER A 420 14.81 4.68 -15.00
N THR A 421 14.16 3.55 -15.27
CA THR A 421 13.40 2.80 -14.27
C THR A 421 13.90 1.38 -14.18
N ALA A 422 14.41 0.97 -13.03
CA ALA A 422 14.92 -0.39 -12.79
C ALA A 422 14.54 -0.84 -11.37
N GLY A 423 14.02 -2.07 -11.24
CA GLY A 423 13.67 -2.63 -9.92
C GLY A 423 12.62 -1.83 -9.13
N GLY A 424 11.75 -1.07 -9.81
CA GLY A 424 10.78 -0.18 -9.18
C GLY A 424 11.34 1.20 -8.77
N VAL A 425 12.63 1.45 -8.98
CA VAL A 425 13.26 2.76 -8.76
C VAL A 425 13.26 3.54 -10.05
N PHE A 426 12.64 4.72 -10.06
CA PHE A 426 12.79 5.72 -11.11
C PHE A 426 13.92 6.68 -10.75
N THR A 427 14.78 6.96 -11.71
CA THR A 427 15.92 7.87 -11.57
C THR A 427 15.85 8.94 -12.65
N GLU A 428 15.88 10.20 -12.22
CA GLU A 428 16.09 11.39 -13.03
C GLU A 428 17.56 11.80 -12.91
N THR A 429 18.16 12.28 -14.01
CA THR A 429 19.46 12.92 -14.00
C THR A 429 19.44 14.09 -14.97
N ALA A 430 19.79 15.29 -14.52
CA ALA A 430 19.77 16.46 -15.40
C ALA A 430 20.75 16.28 -16.57
N LEU A 431 22.02 15.99 -16.27
CA LEU A 431 23.03 15.75 -17.30
C LEU A 431 23.88 14.51 -16.97
N ARG A 432 23.90 13.56 -17.90
CA ARG A 432 24.80 12.41 -17.87
C ARG A 432 25.92 12.58 -18.89
N ALA A 433 27.14 12.77 -18.40
CA ALA A 433 28.34 12.78 -19.22
C ALA A 433 28.97 11.37 -19.23
N THR A 434 28.98 10.74 -20.40
CA THR A 434 29.64 9.45 -20.64
C THR A 434 30.96 9.69 -21.34
N VAL A 435 32.07 9.49 -20.63
CA VAL A 435 33.43 9.66 -21.15
C VAL A 435 33.91 8.36 -21.79
N LEU A 436 34.52 8.47 -22.97
CA LEU A 436 34.97 7.36 -23.82
C LEU A 436 33.84 6.34 -24.10
N PRO A 437 32.68 6.77 -24.65
CA PRO A 437 31.50 5.91 -24.81
C PRO A 437 31.71 4.69 -25.72
N ARG A 438 32.74 4.69 -26.58
CA ARG A 438 33.10 3.56 -27.45
C ARG A 438 34.10 2.58 -26.82
N GLY A 439 34.57 2.86 -25.61
CA GLY A 439 35.53 2.04 -24.85
C GLY A 439 34.96 1.59 -23.50
N PRO A 440 35.79 1.42 -22.45
CA PRO A 440 35.28 1.23 -21.09
C PRO A 440 34.66 2.55 -20.60
N ALA A 441 33.38 2.73 -20.92
CA ALA A 441 32.63 3.95 -20.68
C ALA A 441 32.57 4.29 -19.19
N LEU A 442 32.83 5.56 -18.87
CA LEU A 442 32.74 6.08 -17.52
C LEU A 442 31.66 7.13 -17.45
N VAL A 443 30.89 7.09 -16.38
CA VAL A 443 29.69 7.90 -16.25
C VAL A 443 29.87 8.87 -15.10
N LEU A 444 29.64 10.14 -15.40
CA LEU A 444 29.41 11.20 -14.44
C LEU A 444 27.96 11.66 -14.58
N ASN A 445 27.18 11.52 -13.51
CA ASN A 445 25.83 12.05 -13.42
C ASN A 445 25.89 13.34 -12.60
N VAL A 446 25.28 14.40 -13.14
CA VAL A 446 25.20 15.71 -12.49
C VAL A 446 23.74 16.08 -12.29
N ALA A 447 23.42 16.42 -11.04
CA ALA A 447 22.08 16.49 -10.47
C ALA A 447 21.27 15.20 -10.72
N ASN A 448 21.24 14.32 -9.72
CA ASN A 448 20.59 13.02 -9.77
C ASN A 448 19.59 12.84 -8.61
N ALA A 449 18.43 12.29 -8.90
CA ALA A 449 17.35 12.09 -7.96
C ALA A 449 16.65 10.79 -8.29
N SER A 450 16.35 10.01 -7.26
CA SER A 450 15.62 8.76 -7.42
C SER A 450 14.41 8.71 -6.51
N VAL A 451 13.39 8.01 -6.96
CA VAL A 451 12.20 7.65 -6.18
C VAL A 451 11.89 6.19 -6.39
N GLY A 452 11.37 5.56 -5.35
CA GLY A 452 10.97 4.17 -5.36
C GLY A 452 12.05 3.20 -4.86
N PRO A 453 11.68 1.92 -4.70
CA PRO A 453 10.37 1.37 -5.01
C PRO A 453 9.29 1.90 -4.07
N ASN A 454 8.25 2.52 -4.65
CA ASN A 454 7.07 2.93 -3.91
C ASN A 454 5.99 1.86 -4.10
N ALA A 455 5.44 1.37 -3.01
CA ALA A 455 4.44 0.33 -3.03
C ALA A 455 3.44 0.57 -1.89
N LEU A 456 2.15 0.53 -2.22
CA LEU A 456 1.12 0.45 -1.19
C LEU A 456 1.11 -0.97 -0.62
N ALA A 457 0.94 -1.09 0.69
CA ALA A 457 0.70 -2.37 1.32
C ALA A 457 -0.62 -2.97 0.84
N GLY A 458 -0.61 -4.28 0.64
CA GLY A 458 -1.84 -5.03 0.38
C GLY A 458 -2.67 -5.21 1.65
N PRO A 459 -3.94 -5.62 1.51
CA PRO A 459 -4.75 -6.05 2.65
C PRO A 459 -4.10 -7.25 3.36
N PRO A 460 -4.33 -7.43 4.67
CA PRO A 460 -3.87 -8.61 5.39
C PRO A 460 -4.44 -9.89 4.79
N THR A 461 -3.81 -11.02 5.06
CA THR A 461 -4.37 -12.33 4.75
C THR A 461 -4.56 -13.13 6.04
N ALA A 462 -5.78 -13.59 6.30
CA ALA A 462 -6.06 -14.55 7.35
C ALA A 462 -5.97 -15.95 6.76
N THR A 463 -5.15 -16.82 7.37
CA THR A 463 -4.90 -18.19 6.89
C THR A 463 -5.43 -19.27 7.83
N GLY A 464 -5.76 -18.92 9.07
CA GLY A 464 -6.37 -19.86 10.00
C GLY A 464 -6.77 -19.25 11.32
N ILE A 465 -7.69 -19.92 12.00
CA ILE A 465 -8.22 -19.57 13.32
C ILE A 465 -8.24 -20.79 14.25
N ALA A 466 -7.83 -20.62 15.50
CA ALA A 466 -7.87 -21.67 16.51
C ALA A 466 -8.30 -21.15 17.90
N PRO A 467 -9.29 -21.77 18.57
CA PRO A 467 -10.18 -22.82 18.03
C PRO A 467 -11.08 -22.30 16.89
N ALA A 468 -11.54 -23.18 16.01
CA ALA A 468 -12.39 -22.81 14.87
C ALA A 468 -13.90 -22.80 15.18
N GLN A 469 -14.29 -23.18 16.41
CA GLN A 469 -15.67 -23.19 16.88
C GLN A 469 -15.76 -22.78 18.36
N GLY A 470 -16.94 -22.35 18.80
CA GLY A 470 -17.22 -21.96 20.17
C GLY A 470 -18.71 -21.64 20.41
N PRO A 471 -19.17 -21.46 21.65
CA PRO A 471 -20.59 -21.30 21.97
C PRO A 471 -21.19 -20.01 21.39
N ALA A 472 -22.47 -20.06 21.00
CA ALA A 472 -23.27 -18.91 20.55
C ALA A 472 -23.30 -17.72 21.55
N ALA A 473 -23.05 -17.97 22.83
CA ALA A 473 -22.92 -16.91 23.84
C ALA A 473 -21.67 -16.01 23.65
N GLY A 474 -20.71 -16.40 22.81
CA GLY A 474 -19.43 -15.70 22.64
C GLY A 474 -18.45 -15.97 23.77
N GLY A 475 -17.37 -15.19 23.83
CA GLY A 475 -16.36 -15.25 24.89
C GLY A 475 -15.24 -16.26 24.67
N THR A 476 -15.13 -16.83 23.46
CA THR A 476 -14.02 -17.74 23.11
C THR A 476 -12.81 -16.92 22.68
N ASP A 477 -11.67 -17.09 23.37
CA ASP A 477 -10.41 -16.52 22.89
C ASP A 477 -9.89 -17.37 21.73
N VAL A 478 -9.74 -16.72 20.58
CA VAL A 478 -9.28 -17.32 19.32
C VAL A 478 -7.98 -16.67 18.89
N THR A 479 -7.08 -17.48 18.33
CA THR A 479 -5.83 -17.03 17.70
C THR A 479 -6.02 -17.07 16.20
N LEU A 480 -5.95 -15.91 15.55
CA LEU A 480 -5.90 -15.78 14.09
C LEU A 480 -4.44 -15.77 13.65
N THR A 481 -4.15 -16.53 12.60
CA THR A 481 -2.84 -16.63 11.96
C THR A 481 -2.92 -16.12 10.52
N GLY A 482 -1.87 -15.45 10.05
CA GLY A 482 -1.89 -14.80 8.75
C GLY A 482 -0.65 -13.96 8.44
N THR A 483 -0.82 -12.92 7.64
CA THR A 483 0.22 -11.91 7.32
C THR A 483 -0.38 -10.51 7.25
N GLY A 484 0.43 -9.48 7.52
CA GLY A 484 0.03 -8.07 7.41
C GLY A 484 -0.92 -7.59 8.52
N PHE A 485 -0.90 -8.24 9.69
CA PHE A 485 -1.79 -7.89 10.80
C PHE A 485 -1.36 -6.65 11.59
N THR A 486 -0.13 -6.17 11.42
CA THR A 486 0.35 -4.97 12.12
C THR A 486 -0.44 -3.74 11.65
N GLY A 487 -1.19 -3.12 12.55
CA GLY A 487 -2.06 -1.97 12.23
C GLY A 487 -3.53 -2.33 12.01
N ALA A 488 -3.89 -3.60 12.15
CA ALA A 488 -5.30 -4.03 12.14
C ALA A 488 -6.10 -3.30 13.23
N THR A 489 -7.30 -2.84 12.88
CA THR A 489 -8.15 -2.00 13.73
C THR A 489 -9.27 -2.79 14.40
N SER A 490 -9.68 -3.91 13.81
CA SER A 490 -10.75 -4.76 14.33
C SER A 490 -10.67 -6.18 13.74
N VAL A 491 -11.39 -7.11 14.35
CA VAL A 491 -11.73 -8.42 13.77
C VAL A 491 -13.24 -8.59 13.86
N THR A 492 -13.91 -8.97 12.78
CA THR A 492 -15.36 -9.20 12.77
C THR A 492 -15.70 -10.66 12.56
N PHE A 493 -16.80 -11.12 13.16
CA PHE A 493 -17.37 -12.46 13.05
C PHE A 493 -18.80 -12.31 12.50
N GLY A 494 -19.02 -12.66 11.23
CA GLY A 494 -20.31 -12.45 10.57
C GLY A 494 -20.73 -10.98 10.49
N GLY A 495 -19.77 -10.06 10.50
CA GLY A 495 -19.98 -8.62 10.56
C GLY A 495 -20.12 -8.04 11.97
N ALA A 496 -20.15 -8.87 13.03
CA ALA A 496 -20.12 -8.39 14.41
C ALA A 496 -18.68 -8.23 14.91
N PRO A 497 -18.27 -7.07 15.47
CA PRO A 497 -16.91 -6.88 15.96
C PRO A 497 -16.59 -7.80 17.14
N ALA A 498 -15.34 -8.25 17.22
CA ALA A 498 -14.81 -9.01 18.34
C ALA A 498 -15.01 -8.27 19.66
N ALA A 499 -15.27 -9.00 20.75
CA ALA A 499 -15.43 -8.41 22.07
C ALA A 499 -14.12 -7.80 22.58
N LYS A 500 -12.98 -8.40 22.20
CA LYS A 500 -11.62 -7.89 22.42
C LYS A 500 -10.74 -8.31 21.26
N MET A 501 -9.69 -7.53 21.02
CA MET A 501 -8.66 -7.82 20.03
C MET A 501 -7.30 -7.37 20.57
N THR A 502 -6.25 -8.13 20.26
CA THR A 502 -4.85 -7.77 20.51
C THR A 502 -4.00 -8.28 19.35
N VAL A 503 -3.34 -7.36 18.64
CA VAL A 503 -2.33 -7.70 17.62
C VAL A 503 -1.04 -8.06 18.37
N MET A 504 -0.56 -9.29 18.21
CA MET A 504 0.65 -9.76 18.89
C MET A 504 1.90 -9.47 18.05
N ASP A 505 1.81 -9.77 16.76
CA ASP A 505 2.82 -9.51 15.73
C ASP A 505 2.15 -9.46 14.35
N ASP A 506 2.93 -9.30 13.28
CA ASP A 506 2.41 -9.18 11.91
C ASP A 506 1.68 -10.44 11.39
N THR A 507 1.81 -11.55 12.10
CA THR A 507 1.26 -12.86 11.71
C THR A 507 0.24 -13.42 12.69
N THR A 508 0.04 -12.77 13.85
CA THR A 508 -0.80 -13.30 14.94
C THR A 508 -1.69 -12.23 15.58
N ILE A 509 -2.99 -12.48 15.63
CA ILE A 509 -3.98 -11.71 16.40
C ILE A 509 -4.66 -12.62 17.41
N ILE A 510 -4.84 -12.16 18.65
CA ILE A 510 -5.74 -12.78 19.63
C ILE A 510 -7.03 -11.96 19.65
N ALA A 511 -8.17 -12.61 19.44
CA ALA A 511 -9.48 -11.99 19.48
C ALA A 511 -10.45 -12.80 20.37
N THR A 512 -11.40 -12.14 21.01
CA THR A 512 -12.46 -12.81 21.77
C THR A 512 -13.77 -12.75 20.99
N THR A 513 -14.39 -13.91 20.74
CA THR A 513 -15.61 -13.99 19.93
C THR A 513 -16.77 -13.20 20.56
N PRO A 514 -17.56 -12.46 19.76
CA PRO A 514 -18.79 -11.84 20.24
C PRO A 514 -19.90 -12.88 20.45
N ALA A 515 -20.99 -12.50 21.10
CA ALA A 515 -22.22 -13.29 21.06
C ALA A 515 -22.81 -13.28 19.64
N HIS A 516 -23.20 -14.45 19.13
CA HIS A 516 -23.75 -14.60 17.79
C HIS A 516 -24.73 -15.78 17.75
N LEU A 517 -25.75 -15.72 16.89
CA LEU A 517 -26.66 -16.86 16.72
C LEU A 517 -25.91 -18.11 16.24
N PRO A 518 -26.35 -19.34 16.60
CA PRO A 518 -25.71 -20.56 16.13
C PRO A 518 -25.63 -20.61 14.60
N ALA A 519 -24.42 -20.55 14.05
CA ALA A 519 -24.13 -20.51 12.61
C ALA A 519 -22.62 -20.56 12.35
N THR A 520 -22.23 -20.98 11.14
CA THR A 520 -20.89 -20.69 10.62
C THR A 520 -20.88 -19.31 9.99
N VAL A 521 -19.94 -18.46 10.40
CA VAL A 521 -19.81 -17.09 9.93
C VAL A 521 -18.44 -16.83 9.31
N SER A 522 -18.36 -15.86 8.41
CA SER A 522 -17.10 -15.36 7.87
C SER A 522 -16.40 -14.45 8.88
N ILE A 523 -15.09 -14.53 8.95
CA ILE A 523 -14.25 -13.69 9.79
C ILE A 523 -13.40 -12.79 8.91
N ALA A 524 -13.37 -11.50 9.20
CA ALA A 524 -12.47 -10.57 8.51
C ALA A 524 -11.66 -9.78 9.53
N VAL A 525 -10.37 -9.61 9.27
CA VAL A 525 -9.52 -8.64 9.96
C VAL A 525 -9.69 -7.31 9.22
N GLU A 526 -10.22 -6.31 9.92
CA GLU A 526 -10.35 -4.96 9.37
C GLU A 526 -9.01 -4.24 9.46
N HIS A 527 -8.57 -3.69 8.33
CA HIS A 527 -7.28 -3.02 8.22
C HIS A 527 -7.40 -1.78 7.32
N PRO A 528 -6.64 -0.70 7.58
CA PRO A 528 -6.58 0.46 6.69
C PRO A 528 -6.20 0.15 5.23
N ASN A 529 -5.56 -1.01 4.98
CA ASN A 529 -5.15 -1.50 3.65
C ASN A 529 -6.26 -2.28 2.92
N GLY A 530 -7.46 -2.30 3.48
CA GLY A 530 -8.56 -3.19 3.09
C GLY A 530 -8.66 -4.40 4.01
N ASP A 531 -9.81 -5.05 4.01
CA ASP A 531 -10.09 -6.17 4.91
C ASP A 531 -9.40 -7.45 4.43
N SER A 532 -9.11 -8.35 5.37
CA SER A 532 -8.59 -9.67 5.02
C SER A 532 -9.59 -10.47 4.18
N SER A 533 -9.06 -11.43 3.41
CA SER A 533 -9.92 -12.50 2.89
C SER A 533 -10.62 -13.21 4.06
N PRO A 534 -11.89 -13.61 3.89
CA PRO A 534 -12.66 -14.18 4.97
C PRO A 534 -12.17 -15.58 5.35
N ASP A 535 -12.04 -15.84 6.66
CA ASP A 535 -11.91 -17.19 7.23
C ASP A 535 -13.25 -17.65 7.85
N GLY A 536 -13.36 -18.88 8.37
CA GLY A 536 -14.60 -19.42 8.93
C GLY A 536 -14.53 -19.71 10.44
N PHE A 537 -15.58 -19.33 11.18
CA PHE A 537 -15.78 -19.77 12.57
C PHE A 537 -17.21 -20.23 12.80
N THR A 538 -17.39 -21.34 13.52
CA THR A 538 -18.71 -21.88 13.85
C THR A 538 -19.13 -21.53 15.28
N PHE A 539 -20.26 -20.83 15.40
CA PHE A 539 -20.96 -20.69 16.67
C PHE A 539 -21.85 -21.90 16.91
N ASP A 540 -21.51 -22.70 17.91
CA ASP A 540 -22.26 -23.87 18.31
C ASP A 540 -23.50 -23.49 19.11
N ALA A 541 -24.59 -24.22 18.90
CA ALA A 541 -25.77 -24.10 19.72
C ALA A 541 -25.43 -24.51 21.17
N VAL A 542 -25.92 -23.75 22.14
CA VAL A 542 -25.89 -24.18 23.55
C VAL A 542 -27.01 -25.20 23.75
N PRO A 543 -26.74 -26.45 24.19
CA PRO A 543 -27.78 -27.43 24.50
C PRO A 543 -28.76 -26.90 25.54
N GLY A 544 -30.06 -27.22 25.41
CA GLY A 544 -31.09 -26.76 26.34
C GLY A 544 -30.98 -27.41 27.72
N ALA A 545 -31.56 -26.78 28.76
CA ALA A 545 -31.77 -27.49 30.03
C ALA A 545 -32.78 -28.64 29.82
N PRO A 546 -32.61 -29.80 30.47
CA PRO A 546 -33.53 -30.91 30.31
C PRO A 546 -34.90 -30.58 30.88
N VAL A 547 -35.96 -31.09 30.26
CA VAL A 547 -37.34 -30.88 30.68
C VAL A 547 -38.13 -32.18 30.57
N ILE A 548 -38.93 -32.49 31.59
CA ILE A 548 -40.00 -33.49 31.49
C ILE A 548 -41.29 -32.77 31.11
N SER A 549 -41.86 -33.15 29.97
CA SER A 549 -43.11 -32.59 29.43
C SER A 549 -44.35 -33.40 29.80
N ASP A 550 -44.22 -34.71 29.98
CA ASP A 550 -45.32 -35.62 30.34
C ASP A 550 -44.81 -36.91 31.00
N LEU A 551 -45.67 -37.62 31.72
CA LEU A 551 -45.41 -38.96 32.24
C LEU A 551 -46.65 -39.86 32.19
N ALA A 552 -46.47 -41.10 31.73
CA ALA A 552 -47.58 -42.05 31.56
C ALA A 552 -47.20 -43.48 32.01
N PRO A 553 -48.05 -44.13 32.85
CA PRO A 553 -49.21 -43.57 33.55
C PRO A 553 -48.80 -42.59 34.67
N GLY A 554 -49.71 -41.66 35.01
CA GLY A 554 -49.52 -40.62 36.04
C GLY A 554 -49.56 -41.09 37.50
N HIS A 555 -49.91 -42.36 37.75
CA HIS A 555 -50.20 -42.91 39.07
C HIS A 555 -49.98 -44.43 39.12
N GLY A 556 -49.93 -44.99 40.33
CA GLY A 556 -49.77 -46.43 40.58
C GLY A 556 -50.00 -46.81 42.05
N PRO A 557 -50.07 -48.11 42.40
CA PRO A 557 -50.35 -48.53 43.77
C PRO A 557 -49.16 -48.30 44.70
N ALA A 558 -49.41 -48.04 46.00
CA ALA A 558 -48.38 -47.85 47.03
C ALA A 558 -47.35 -49.00 47.15
N ILE A 559 -47.71 -50.21 46.69
CA ILE A 559 -46.78 -51.35 46.65
C ILE A 559 -45.73 -51.26 45.53
N GLY A 560 -45.81 -50.26 44.65
CA GLY A 560 -44.87 -50.05 43.53
C GLY A 560 -45.08 -51.01 42.35
N GLY A 561 -44.15 -50.98 41.40
CA GLY A 561 -44.11 -51.87 40.23
C GLY A 561 -44.69 -51.29 38.94
N THR A 562 -45.21 -50.05 38.96
CA THR A 562 -45.74 -49.38 37.75
C THR A 562 -44.62 -49.00 36.80
N ALA A 563 -44.65 -49.49 35.56
CA ALA A 563 -43.76 -49.01 34.49
C ALA A 563 -44.24 -47.63 34.00
N VAL A 564 -43.38 -46.62 34.08
CA VAL A 564 -43.69 -45.22 33.72
C VAL A 564 -42.73 -44.73 32.64
N THR A 565 -43.27 -44.12 31.58
CA THR A 565 -42.48 -43.43 30.55
C THR A 565 -42.56 -41.92 30.77
N LEU A 566 -41.40 -41.28 30.91
CA LEU A 566 -41.22 -39.83 30.98
C LEU A 566 -40.90 -39.31 29.57
N SER A 567 -41.70 -38.38 29.05
CA SER A 567 -41.49 -37.73 27.74
C SER A 567 -40.97 -36.32 27.91
N GLY A 568 -40.00 -35.87 27.12
CA GLY A 568 -39.31 -34.59 27.32
C GLY A 568 -38.30 -34.26 26.22
N SER A 569 -37.22 -33.56 26.59
CA SER A 569 -36.11 -33.18 25.71
C SER A 569 -34.79 -33.13 26.47
N GLU A 570 -33.67 -33.26 25.75
CA GLU A 570 -32.29 -33.20 26.28
C GLU A 570 -32.02 -34.32 27.30
N PHE A 571 -32.58 -35.52 27.10
CA PHE A 571 -32.36 -36.69 27.96
C PHE A 571 -31.12 -37.52 27.58
N THR A 572 -30.46 -37.20 26.47
CA THR A 572 -29.20 -37.88 26.13
C THR A 572 -28.15 -37.64 27.22
N GLY A 573 -27.60 -38.72 27.76
CA GLY A 573 -26.59 -38.65 28.82
C GLY A 573 -27.14 -38.44 30.22
N THR A 574 -28.45 -38.61 30.47
CA THR A 574 -29.03 -38.66 31.82
C THR A 574 -28.19 -39.51 32.77
N THR A 575 -27.83 -38.92 33.90
CA THR A 575 -26.99 -39.54 34.94
C THR A 575 -27.80 -40.07 36.11
N ALA A 576 -29.01 -39.53 36.35
CA ALA A 576 -29.89 -40.00 37.42
C ALA A 576 -31.38 -39.70 37.13
N VAL A 577 -32.26 -40.55 37.66
CA VAL A 577 -33.68 -40.26 37.84
C VAL A 577 -34.03 -40.51 39.31
N THR A 578 -34.75 -39.59 39.93
CA THR A 578 -35.19 -39.70 41.33
C THR A 578 -36.72 -39.62 41.43
N VAL A 579 -37.27 -40.39 42.37
CA VAL A 579 -38.68 -40.36 42.79
C VAL A 579 -38.70 -40.06 44.28
N ASP A 580 -39.24 -38.92 44.69
CA ASP A 580 -39.13 -38.38 46.07
C ASP A 580 -37.68 -38.35 46.60
N ASP A 581 -36.76 -37.81 45.78
CA ASP A 581 -35.31 -37.78 46.04
C ASP A 581 -34.61 -39.16 46.15
N VAL A 582 -35.33 -40.26 45.95
CA VAL A 582 -34.77 -41.62 45.91
C VAL A 582 -34.40 -41.98 44.48
N SER A 583 -33.14 -42.35 44.24
CA SER A 583 -32.68 -42.77 42.91
C SER A 583 -33.35 -44.09 42.49
N VAL A 584 -33.90 -44.10 41.27
CA VAL A 584 -34.54 -45.28 40.66
C VAL A 584 -33.78 -45.74 39.42
N PRO A 585 -33.74 -47.05 39.12
CA PRO A 585 -33.25 -47.54 37.83
C PRO A 585 -34.08 -46.95 36.68
N PHE A 586 -33.40 -46.57 35.60
CA PHE A 586 -34.02 -45.99 34.41
C PHE A 586 -33.36 -46.50 33.13
N THR A 587 -34.07 -46.38 32.02
CA THR A 587 -33.55 -46.61 30.67
C THR A 587 -33.82 -45.38 29.83
N VAL A 588 -32.76 -44.75 29.30
CA VAL A 588 -32.91 -43.71 28.28
C VAL A 588 -33.27 -44.39 26.97
N ILE A 589 -34.43 -44.05 26.41
CA ILE A 589 -34.91 -44.62 25.14
C ILE A 589 -34.31 -43.83 23.97
N ASP A 590 -34.45 -42.50 24.03
CA ASP A 590 -33.86 -41.52 23.12
C ASP A 590 -33.78 -40.15 23.83
N ASP A 591 -33.38 -39.10 23.11
CA ASP A 591 -33.24 -37.75 23.69
C ASP A 591 -34.56 -37.17 24.25
N SER A 592 -35.70 -37.76 23.90
CA SER A 592 -37.03 -37.31 24.28
C SER A 592 -37.79 -38.27 25.19
N ALA A 593 -37.24 -39.43 25.55
CA ALA A 593 -37.95 -40.41 26.38
C ALA A 593 -37.06 -41.21 27.35
N ILE A 594 -37.53 -41.38 28.58
CA ILE A 594 -36.93 -42.23 29.61
C ILE A 594 -37.98 -43.17 30.21
N ALA A 595 -37.66 -44.45 30.38
CA ALA A 595 -38.51 -45.41 31.10
C ALA A 595 -37.98 -45.67 32.52
N ILE A 596 -38.88 -45.69 33.51
CA ILE A 596 -38.61 -46.07 34.89
C ILE A 596 -39.65 -47.08 35.40
N THR A 597 -39.38 -47.70 36.55
CA THR A 597 -40.39 -48.44 37.33
C THR A 597 -40.57 -47.78 38.68
N ALA A 598 -41.81 -47.39 39.01
CA ALA A 598 -42.14 -46.74 40.28
C ALA A 598 -41.85 -47.69 41.46
N PRO A 599 -41.01 -47.31 42.44
CA PRO A 599 -40.72 -48.15 43.60
C PRO A 599 -41.92 -48.21 44.57
N PRO A 600 -41.93 -49.11 45.57
CA PRO A 600 -42.90 -49.03 46.66
C PRO A 600 -42.77 -47.70 47.43
N HIS A 601 -43.90 -47.07 47.75
CA HIS A 601 -43.95 -45.79 48.46
C HIS A 601 -45.28 -45.62 49.21
N ALA A 602 -45.30 -44.80 50.26
CA ALA A 602 -46.56 -44.45 50.92
C ALA A 602 -47.54 -43.76 49.94
N ALA A 603 -48.84 -43.96 50.12
CA ALA A 603 -49.85 -43.31 49.29
C ALA A 603 -49.72 -41.78 49.35
N GLY A 604 -49.80 -41.11 48.20
CA GLY A 604 -49.61 -39.67 48.07
C GLY A 604 -48.88 -39.25 46.79
N ASN A 605 -48.77 -37.94 46.58
CA ASN A 605 -48.06 -37.35 45.45
C ASN A 605 -46.56 -37.23 45.73
N VAL A 606 -45.72 -37.67 44.79
CA VAL A 606 -44.26 -37.56 44.86
C VAL A 606 -43.68 -36.86 43.63
N PRO A 607 -42.57 -36.12 43.77
CA PRO A 607 -41.87 -35.53 42.64
C PRO A 607 -40.99 -36.55 41.91
N ILE A 608 -40.90 -36.43 40.58
CA ILE A 608 -39.93 -37.12 39.72
C ILE A 608 -39.02 -36.08 39.07
N VAL A 609 -37.70 -36.28 39.16
CA VAL A 609 -36.68 -35.41 38.55
C VAL A 609 -35.70 -36.25 37.74
N VAL A 610 -35.36 -35.78 36.54
CA VAL A 610 -34.29 -36.33 35.69
C VAL A 610 -33.07 -35.41 35.81
N THR A 611 -31.86 -35.96 35.96
CA THR A 611 -30.62 -35.19 36.00
C THR A 611 -29.72 -35.56 34.83
N THR A 612 -29.24 -34.55 34.11
CA THR A 612 -28.25 -34.68 33.03
C THR A 612 -26.99 -33.89 33.38
N PRO A 613 -25.89 -34.00 32.61
CA PRO A 613 -24.70 -33.20 32.83
C PRO A 613 -24.95 -31.67 32.73
N ILE A 614 -26.03 -31.26 32.06
CA ILE A 614 -26.45 -29.85 31.93
C ILE A 614 -27.16 -29.37 33.21
N GLY A 615 -27.87 -30.26 33.90
CA GLY A 615 -28.56 -29.97 35.16
C GLY A 615 -29.79 -30.86 35.39
N PRO A 616 -30.53 -30.66 36.49
CA PRO A 616 -31.79 -31.35 36.76
C PRO A 616 -32.97 -30.71 36.01
N THR A 617 -33.97 -31.52 35.69
CA THR A 617 -35.28 -31.04 35.22
C THR A 617 -36.06 -30.39 36.37
N PRO A 618 -37.04 -29.51 36.08
CA PRO A 618 -38.14 -29.28 37.00
C PRO A 618 -38.84 -30.61 37.37
N SER A 619 -39.36 -30.72 38.59
CA SER A 619 -40.05 -31.94 39.03
C SER A 619 -41.44 -32.07 38.42
N VAL A 620 -41.83 -33.28 38.02
CA VAL A 620 -43.21 -33.66 37.67
C VAL A 620 -43.80 -34.57 38.74
N VAL A 621 -45.13 -34.67 38.86
CA VAL A 621 -45.79 -35.38 39.97
C VAL A 621 -46.28 -36.76 39.54
N PHE A 622 -45.92 -37.80 40.31
CA PHE A 622 -46.52 -39.13 40.23
C PHE A 622 -47.32 -39.42 41.51
N THR A 623 -48.48 -40.06 41.39
CA THR A 623 -49.39 -40.32 42.53
C THR A 623 -49.41 -41.80 42.92
N TYR A 624 -49.17 -42.11 44.20
CA TYR A 624 -49.34 -43.45 44.78
C TYR A 624 -50.74 -43.63 45.41
N ASP A 625 -51.48 -44.68 45.00
CA ASP A 625 -52.83 -45.01 45.45
C ASP A 625 -52.84 -45.94 46.70
N MET A 626 -53.92 -45.92 47.52
CA MET A 626 -54.08 -46.75 48.74
C MET A 626 -54.44 -48.23 48.48
N GLY A 627 -54.03 -49.16 49.36
CA GLY A 627 -54.30 -50.63 49.27
C GLY A 627 -55.30 -51.22 50.30
N THR A 628 -55.74 -52.49 50.13
CA THR A 628 -56.72 -53.22 50.98
C THR A 628 -56.13 -53.76 52.28
N THR A 629 -56.81 -53.54 53.42
CA THR A 629 -56.45 -54.06 54.76
C THR A 629 -57.58 -54.87 55.39
N VAL A 630 -57.25 -55.84 56.26
CA VAL A 630 -58.21 -56.64 57.05
C VAL A 630 -57.82 -56.56 58.53
N ASP A 631 -58.62 -55.86 59.34
CA ASP A 631 -58.27 -55.49 60.72
C ASP A 631 -58.93 -56.39 61.77
N GLY A 632 -60.08 -57.02 61.47
CA GLY A 632 -60.80 -57.84 62.44
C GLY A 632 -62.02 -58.58 61.91
N MET A 633 -62.57 -59.50 62.70
CA MET A 633 -63.84 -60.17 62.39
C MET A 633 -64.67 -60.52 63.63
N THR A 634 -66.01 -60.61 63.50
CA THR A 634 -66.90 -60.99 64.61
C THR A 634 -68.20 -61.66 64.11
N PRO A 635 -68.66 -62.78 64.72
CA PRO A 635 -67.96 -63.59 65.73
C PRO A 635 -66.72 -64.30 65.13
N SER A 636 -65.71 -64.58 65.95
CA SER A 636 -64.46 -65.24 65.54
C SER A 636 -64.53 -66.78 65.65
N SER A 637 -65.71 -67.35 65.85
CA SER A 637 -65.92 -68.80 65.87
C SER A 637 -67.33 -69.19 65.43
N GLY A 638 -67.47 -70.42 64.93
CA GLY A 638 -68.75 -70.99 64.50
C GLY A 638 -68.72 -72.52 64.36
N PRO A 639 -69.85 -73.19 64.08
CA PRO A 639 -69.91 -74.65 63.95
C PRO A 639 -69.10 -75.17 62.76
N GLU A 640 -68.52 -76.37 62.85
CA GLU A 640 -67.80 -77.02 61.72
C GLU A 640 -68.66 -77.19 60.46
N THR A 641 -69.98 -77.24 60.61
CA THR A 641 -70.95 -77.28 59.48
C THR A 641 -71.02 -75.98 58.69
N GLY A 642 -70.38 -74.90 59.13
CA GLY A 642 -70.44 -73.58 58.50
C GLY A 642 -71.76 -72.84 58.74
N GLY A 643 -71.97 -71.74 58.02
CA GLY A 643 -73.19 -70.93 58.09
C GLY A 643 -73.17 -69.78 59.11
N THR A 644 -72.02 -69.47 59.70
CA THR A 644 -71.91 -68.35 60.65
C THR A 644 -71.79 -67.04 59.89
N ALA A 645 -72.74 -66.13 60.11
CA ALA A 645 -72.65 -64.77 59.59
C ALA A 645 -71.62 -63.97 60.41
N VAL A 646 -70.56 -63.51 59.74
CA VAL A 646 -69.48 -62.72 60.32
C VAL A 646 -69.43 -61.33 59.69
N THR A 647 -69.03 -60.34 60.48
CA THR A 647 -68.65 -59.02 60.00
C THR A 647 -67.12 -58.92 60.01
N ILE A 648 -66.51 -58.57 58.88
CA ILE A 648 -65.08 -58.33 58.70
C ILE A 648 -64.88 -56.82 58.62
N THR A 649 -63.94 -56.29 59.40
CA THR A 649 -63.55 -54.87 59.42
C THR A 649 -62.18 -54.70 58.78
N GLY A 650 -61.96 -53.61 58.05
CA GLY A 650 -60.72 -53.31 57.33
C GLY A 650 -60.82 -52.01 56.53
N GLY A 651 -60.15 -51.93 55.38
CA GLY A 651 -60.16 -50.76 54.49
C GLY A 651 -59.91 -51.13 53.02
N CYS A 652 -60.32 -50.26 52.08
CA CYS A 652 -60.30 -50.53 50.63
C CYS A 652 -61.11 -51.78 50.25
N PHE A 653 -62.32 -51.90 50.81
CA PHE A 653 -63.27 -52.98 50.50
C PHE A 653 -64.26 -52.63 49.39
N THR A 654 -64.34 -51.37 48.96
CA THR A 654 -65.16 -50.99 47.81
C THR A 654 -64.74 -51.82 46.60
N ASP A 655 -65.72 -52.45 45.94
CA ASP A 655 -65.51 -53.39 44.83
C ASP A 655 -64.62 -54.61 45.14
N ALA A 656 -64.51 -55.02 46.41
CA ALA A 656 -63.86 -56.27 46.78
C ALA A 656 -64.52 -57.45 46.02
N THR A 657 -63.68 -58.24 45.37
CA THR A 657 -64.08 -59.31 44.46
C THR A 657 -64.14 -60.68 45.14
N GLY A 658 -63.60 -60.83 46.34
CA GLY A 658 -63.68 -62.08 47.09
C GLY A 658 -63.36 -61.98 48.58
N VAL A 659 -63.97 -62.88 49.36
CA VAL A 659 -63.59 -63.17 50.76
C VAL A 659 -63.33 -64.67 50.88
N LEU A 660 -62.17 -65.04 51.44
CA LEU A 660 -61.76 -66.43 51.64
C LEU A 660 -61.59 -66.72 53.13
N PHE A 661 -62.01 -67.92 53.55
CA PHE A 661 -61.73 -68.54 54.84
C PHE A 661 -60.72 -69.69 54.60
N GLY A 662 -59.46 -69.44 54.95
CA GLY A 662 -58.31 -70.21 54.48
C GLY A 662 -58.22 -70.08 52.97
N THR A 663 -58.34 -71.20 52.27
CA THR A 663 -58.40 -71.25 50.80
C THR A 663 -59.83 -71.37 50.26
N THR A 664 -60.83 -71.44 51.14
CA THR A 664 -62.21 -71.72 50.75
C THR A 664 -63.00 -70.41 50.66
N PRO A 665 -63.65 -70.09 49.53
CA PRO A 665 -64.49 -68.90 49.43
C PRO A 665 -65.61 -68.89 50.47
N ALA A 666 -65.95 -67.70 50.97
CA ALA A 666 -67.16 -67.50 51.77
C ALA A 666 -68.39 -67.96 50.98
N THR A 667 -69.38 -68.59 51.65
CA THR A 667 -70.60 -69.05 50.95
C THR A 667 -71.41 -67.90 50.40
N SER A 668 -71.28 -66.74 51.02
CA SER A 668 -71.71 -65.45 50.47
C SER A 668 -70.93 -64.35 51.17
N PHE A 669 -70.74 -63.21 50.50
CA PHE A 669 -70.32 -61.98 51.14
C PHE A 669 -70.98 -60.77 50.48
N ARG A 670 -71.05 -59.68 51.21
CA ARG A 670 -71.54 -58.38 50.74
C ARG A 670 -70.67 -57.30 51.37
N VAL A 671 -70.07 -56.47 50.52
CA VAL A 671 -69.44 -55.22 50.96
C VAL A 671 -70.53 -54.30 51.49
N MET A 672 -70.40 -53.90 52.75
CA MET A 672 -71.36 -53.04 53.43
C MET A 672 -70.91 -51.58 53.33
N THR A 673 -69.61 -51.35 53.54
CA THR A 673 -68.92 -50.07 53.33
C THR A 673 -67.48 -50.34 52.89
N ASP A 674 -66.72 -49.30 52.55
CA ASP A 674 -65.29 -49.43 52.24
C ASP A 674 -64.45 -50.03 53.39
N ALA A 675 -65.01 -50.08 54.61
CA ALA A 675 -64.35 -50.60 55.79
C ALA A 675 -65.01 -51.84 56.40
N THR A 676 -66.15 -52.30 55.85
CA THR A 676 -66.88 -53.45 56.42
C THR A 676 -67.44 -54.39 55.36
N ILE A 677 -67.25 -55.69 55.56
CA ILE A 677 -67.83 -56.76 54.76
C ILE A 677 -68.64 -57.70 55.67
N ALA A 678 -69.88 -58.01 55.27
CA ALA A 678 -70.61 -59.13 55.86
C ALA A 678 -70.32 -60.38 55.03
N ALA A 679 -69.88 -61.47 55.67
CA ALA A 679 -69.60 -62.75 55.00
C ALA A 679 -70.22 -63.91 55.77
N VAL A 680 -70.49 -65.03 55.10
CA VAL A 680 -70.96 -66.26 55.73
C VAL A 680 -69.88 -67.32 55.62
N SER A 681 -69.48 -67.88 56.76
CA SER A 681 -68.41 -68.87 56.84
C SER A 681 -68.79 -70.17 56.11
N PRO A 682 -67.94 -70.74 55.25
CA PRO A 682 -68.16 -72.07 54.68
C PRO A 682 -68.02 -73.16 55.76
N ALA A 683 -68.40 -74.40 55.45
CA ALA A 683 -68.07 -75.54 56.30
C ALA A 683 -66.55 -75.73 56.37
N GLY A 684 -66.02 -76.10 57.53
CA GLY A 684 -64.59 -76.18 57.78
C GLY A 684 -64.25 -76.78 59.14
N ASN A 685 -62.96 -76.99 59.39
CA ASN A 685 -62.43 -77.48 60.66
C ASN A 685 -61.26 -76.61 61.13
N GLY A 686 -60.93 -76.65 62.42
CA GLY A 686 -59.77 -75.92 62.96
C GLY A 686 -59.86 -74.39 62.84
N THR A 687 -58.71 -73.72 62.62
CA THR A 687 -58.60 -72.26 62.42
C THR A 687 -58.40 -71.88 60.96
N ALA A 688 -59.08 -70.84 60.49
CA ALA A 688 -58.94 -70.28 59.14
C ALA A 688 -58.39 -68.84 59.15
N GLU A 689 -57.50 -68.52 58.21
CA GLU A 689 -57.10 -67.15 57.83
C GLU A 689 -58.21 -66.49 57.01
N ILE A 690 -58.41 -65.18 57.15
CA ILE A 690 -59.37 -64.45 56.32
C ILE A 690 -58.62 -63.61 55.30
N ALA A 691 -58.91 -63.80 54.00
CA ALA A 691 -58.37 -62.95 52.94
C ALA A 691 -59.50 -62.18 52.25
N VAL A 692 -59.32 -60.87 52.05
CA VAL A 692 -60.19 -60.02 51.24
C VAL A 692 -59.44 -59.63 49.98
N VAL A 693 -59.93 -60.09 48.83
CA VAL A 693 -59.43 -59.71 47.52
C VAL A 693 -60.14 -58.41 47.13
N GLY A 694 -59.43 -57.28 47.25
CA GLY A 694 -59.93 -55.95 46.89
C GLY A 694 -60.06 -55.74 45.38
N ALA A 695 -60.42 -54.53 44.99
CA ALA A 695 -60.36 -54.10 43.59
C ALA A 695 -58.92 -54.12 43.05
N ALA A 696 -58.74 -54.08 41.73
CA ALA A 696 -57.42 -54.09 41.09
C ALA A 696 -56.49 -52.97 41.60
N ALA A 697 -57.05 -51.81 41.99
CA ALA A 697 -56.31 -50.69 42.55
C ALA A 697 -55.88 -50.91 44.02
N CYS A 698 -56.58 -51.76 44.77
CA CYS A 698 -56.35 -51.94 46.20
C CYS A 698 -55.54 -53.22 46.54
N GLY A 699 -55.55 -54.26 45.70
CA GLY A 699 -54.85 -55.53 45.99
C GLY A 699 -55.57 -56.44 47.00
N THR A 700 -54.85 -57.36 47.67
CA THR A 700 -55.44 -58.33 48.62
C THR A 700 -54.92 -58.10 50.05
N GLY A 701 -55.84 -58.02 51.02
CA GLY A 701 -55.52 -57.96 52.45
C GLY A 701 -55.81 -59.29 53.17
N THR A 702 -55.08 -59.64 54.22
CA THR A 702 -55.22 -60.92 54.96
C THR A 702 -55.19 -60.74 56.48
N LEU A 703 -55.84 -61.66 57.20
CA LEU A 703 -55.86 -61.74 58.67
C LEU A 703 -55.79 -63.20 59.14
N THR A 704 -54.61 -63.62 59.59
CA THR A 704 -54.30 -65.02 59.92
C THR A 704 -55.03 -65.53 61.17
N GLY A 705 -55.58 -66.75 61.11
CA GLY A 705 -56.17 -67.44 62.26
C GLY A 705 -57.45 -66.84 62.84
N ALA A 706 -58.12 -65.95 62.10
CA ALA A 706 -59.20 -65.11 62.62
C ALA A 706 -60.52 -65.85 62.91
N PHE A 707 -60.78 -67.01 62.27
CA PHE A 707 -62.01 -67.78 62.48
C PHE A 707 -61.75 -69.21 62.97
N ARG A 708 -62.44 -69.65 64.02
CA ARG A 708 -62.35 -71.01 64.60
C ARG A 708 -63.64 -71.81 64.38
N TYR A 709 -63.52 -73.00 63.81
CA TYR A 709 -64.62 -73.96 63.73
C TYR A 709 -64.71 -74.83 65.00
N LEU A 710 -65.93 -75.05 65.51
CA LEU A 710 -66.24 -75.78 66.75
C LEU A 710 -67.13 -77.00 66.48
N ASP A 711 -66.75 -78.16 67.04
CA ASP A 711 -67.50 -79.43 66.97
C ASP A 711 -68.59 -79.50 68.08
N PRO A 712 -69.89 -79.61 67.72
CA PRO A 712 -70.97 -79.71 68.69
C PRO A 712 -71.08 -81.07 69.43
N ASP A 713 -70.43 -82.15 68.98
CA ASP A 713 -70.55 -83.51 69.55
C ASP A 713 -69.33 -83.98 70.38
N ALA A 714 -68.42 -83.06 70.76
CA ALA A 714 -67.24 -83.40 71.56
C ALA A 714 -67.59 -83.76 73.04
N PRO A 715 -67.24 -84.96 73.56
CA PRO A 715 -67.64 -85.44 74.90
C PRO A 715 -66.93 -84.75 76.08
N ILE A 716 -67.68 -84.45 77.16
CA ILE A 716 -67.16 -83.96 78.45
C ILE A 716 -66.57 -85.13 79.26
N ILE A 717 -65.29 -85.03 79.66
CA ILE A 717 -64.61 -85.97 80.56
C ILE A 717 -64.16 -85.25 81.84
N ILE A 718 -64.62 -85.70 83.02
CA ILE A 718 -64.01 -85.43 84.34
C ILE A 718 -63.98 -86.77 85.12
N PRO A 719 -62.82 -87.25 85.62
CA PRO A 719 -62.71 -88.59 86.24
C PRO A 719 -62.99 -88.63 87.76
N ALA A 720 -63.45 -89.81 88.20
CA ALA A 720 -63.89 -90.37 89.50
C ALA A 720 -63.31 -89.84 90.85
N GLY A 721 -63.95 -90.02 92.02
CA GLY A 721 -65.13 -90.85 92.32
C GLY A 721 -65.54 -90.94 93.81
N ASP A 722 -66.71 -91.59 93.98
CA ASP A 722 -67.40 -92.28 95.08
C ASP A 722 -67.57 -91.76 96.53
N ALA A 723 -68.85 -91.45 96.81
CA ALA A 723 -69.72 -91.86 97.93
C ALA A 723 -69.24 -91.85 99.40
N THR A 724 -69.84 -90.97 100.22
CA THR A 724 -70.97 -91.27 101.15
C THR A 724 -71.35 -90.05 102.01
N SER A 725 -72.60 -90.06 102.47
CA SER A 725 -73.44 -89.01 103.09
C SER A 725 -72.91 -88.44 104.43
N THR A 726 -73.27 -87.22 104.87
CA THR A 726 -74.58 -86.78 105.42
C THR A 726 -74.45 -85.34 105.95
N GLY A 727 -75.56 -84.58 106.03
CA GLY A 727 -75.75 -83.61 107.13
C GLY A 727 -76.03 -82.14 106.79
N VAL A 728 -77.29 -81.84 106.41
CA VAL A 728 -78.19 -80.76 106.89
C VAL A 728 -77.61 -79.41 107.36
N ALA A 729 -78.04 -78.29 106.74
CA ALA A 729 -78.86 -77.23 107.36
C ALA A 729 -79.07 -76.01 106.41
N ALA A 730 -80.15 -75.28 106.65
CA ALA A 730 -80.88 -74.41 105.73
C ALA A 730 -80.70 -72.89 105.95
N GLY A 731 -81.21 -72.09 105.00
CA GLY A 731 -81.58 -70.66 105.14
C GLY A 731 -81.43 -69.90 103.80
N HIS A 732 -82.45 -69.71 102.96
CA HIS A 732 -83.58 -68.75 102.94
C HIS A 732 -83.27 -67.24 102.78
N GLY A 733 -83.92 -66.62 101.78
CA GLY A 733 -84.22 -65.17 101.64
C GLY A 733 -83.55 -64.51 100.43
N ALA A 734 -84.16 -64.19 99.27
CA ALA A 734 -85.41 -63.52 98.86
C ALA A 734 -85.29 -61.99 98.63
N GLY A 735 -85.77 -61.52 97.46
CA GLY A 735 -86.19 -60.13 97.18
C GLY A 735 -85.65 -59.56 95.85
N ARG A 736 -86.41 -59.55 94.73
CA ARG A 736 -87.38 -58.50 94.26
C ARG A 736 -86.68 -57.17 93.88
N LEU A 737 -87.03 -56.35 92.88
CA LEU A 737 -87.93 -56.28 91.70
C LEU A 737 -87.96 -54.77 91.32
N ALA A 738 -88.09 -54.45 90.03
CA ALA A 738 -88.83 -53.30 89.45
C ALA A 738 -88.20 -51.89 89.26
N GLY A 739 -88.55 -51.31 88.09
CA GLY A 739 -88.79 -49.87 87.83
C GLY A 739 -87.88 -49.26 86.74
N THR A 740 -88.22 -49.18 85.44
CA THR A 740 -89.19 -48.31 84.70
C THR A 740 -88.88 -46.80 84.66
N GLY A 741 -88.86 -46.23 83.44
CA GLY A 741 -88.96 -44.78 83.12
C GLY A 741 -87.75 -44.29 82.30
N SER A 742 -87.75 -44.08 80.98
CA SER A 742 -88.66 -43.34 80.06
C SER A 742 -88.87 -41.87 80.43
N THR A 743 -88.20 -40.97 79.71
CA THR A 743 -88.74 -39.76 79.00
C THR A 743 -87.56 -39.00 78.38
N THR A 744 -87.38 -38.93 77.06
CA THR A 744 -88.00 -38.03 76.05
C THR A 744 -87.75 -36.53 76.23
N ASP A 745 -87.16 -35.98 75.16
CA ASP A 745 -87.50 -34.77 74.42
C ASP A 745 -87.29 -33.37 75.03
N GLY A 746 -86.24 -32.72 74.50
CA GLY A 746 -86.20 -31.28 74.29
C GLY A 746 -86.23 -30.97 72.79
N PHE A 747 -87.42 -30.84 72.21
CA PHE A 747 -87.63 -30.20 70.91
C PHE A 747 -88.08 -28.75 71.15
N ALA A 748 -87.30 -27.79 70.64
CA ALA A 748 -87.73 -26.41 70.44
C ALA A 748 -87.50 -26.04 68.96
N LEU A 749 -88.58 -26.14 68.21
CA LEU A 749 -88.93 -25.49 66.94
C LEU A 749 -90.29 -24.79 67.24
N PRO A 750 -90.90 -23.94 66.37
CA PRO A 750 -90.49 -23.46 65.05
C PRO A 750 -90.76 -21.95 64.82
N ALA A 751 -90.27 -21.43 63.68
CA ALA A 751 -90.94 -20.55 62.71
C ALA A 751 -89.85 -19.94 61.81
N GLY A 752 -89.85 -19.97 60.48
CA GLY A 752 -90.77 -20.47 59.46
C GLY A 752 -90.38 -19.80 58.13
N ILE A 753 -90.30 -20.60 57.05
CA ILE A 753 -90.67 -20.29 55.63
C ILE A 753 -89.99 -19.04 55.01
N GLY A 754 -89.15 -19.05 53.97
CA GLY A 754 -89.03 -19.91 52.78
C GLY A 754 -89.54 -19.17 51.53
N LEU A 755 -88.68 -18.55 50.69
CA LEU A 755 -88.93 -18.35 49.24
C LEU A 755 -87.71 -17.76 48.46
N LEU A 756 -87.18 -18.55 47.51
CA LEU A 756 -86.91 -18.28 46.08
C LEU A 756 -86.06 -17.07 45.57
N MET A 757 -85.00 -17.45 44.83
CA MET A 757 -84.42 -16.88 43.58
C MET A 757 -83.75 -15.49 43.51
N LEU A 758 -82.59 -15.55 42.85
CA LEU A 758 -82.03 -14.66 41.80
C LEU A 758 -80.89 -13.69 42.14
N ALA A 759 -79.76 -13.96 41.48
CA ALA A 759 -78.90 -13.06 40.70
C ALA A 759 -78.22 -11.84 41.38
N CYS A 760 -76.90 -11.74 41.25
CA CYS A 760 -76.26 -11.00 40.15
C CYS A 760 -74.72 -11.01 40.31
N GLY A 761 -74.02 -11.78 39.46
CA GLY A 761 -72.64 -11.51 39.10
C GLY A 761 -72.64 -10.66 37.83
N GLY A 762 -72.01 -9.48 37.90
CA GLY A 762 -71.89 -8.54 36.79
C GLY A 762 -71.06 -9.09 35.64
N LEU A 763 -71.70 -9.13 34.47
CA LEU A 763 -71.26 -9.49 33.14
C LEU A 763 -70.38 -8.38 32.51
N ILE A 764 -69.42 -8.74 31.65
CA ILE A 764 -69.33 -8.33 30.22
C ILE A 764 -68.03 -8.88 29.58
N ILE A 765 -68.20 -9.73 28.56
CA ILE A 765 -67.27 -9.98 27.46
C ILE A 765 -68.06 -9.75 26.14
N LEU A 766 -67.33 -9.36 25.08
CA LEU A 766 -67.62 -9.36 23.64
C LEU A 766 -68.36 -8.11 23.13
N ARG A 767 -68.09 -7.54 21.94
CA ARG A 767 -67.46 -8.08 20.73
C ARG A 767 -67.09 -6.93 19.79
N ARG A 768 -66.13 -7.21 18.91
CA ARG A 768 -65.82 -6.50 17.67
C ARG A 768 -67.06 -6.37 16.77
N THR A 769 -67.29 -5.21 16.15
CA THR A 769 -67.97 -5.09 14.83
C THR A 769 -67.39 -3.96 13.98
N ARG A 770 -67.35 -4.24 12.68
CA ARG A 770 -66.88 -3.42 11.55
C ARG A 770 -68.06 -2.64 10.92
N ARG A 771 -67.70 -1.52 10.26
CA ARG A 771 -68.30 -0.84 9.08
C ARG A 771 -69.61 -0.04 9.25
N ALA A 772 -69.52 1.25 8.91
CA ALA A 772 -70.17 1.85 7.74
C ALA A 772 -69.11 2.69 6.99
#